data_AF-A0A935H3I5-F1
#
_entry.id   AF-A0A935H3I5-F1
#
_cell.length_a   1.000
_cell.length_b   1.000
_cell.length_c   1.000
_cell.angle_alpha   90.00
_cell.angle_beta   90.00
_cell.angle_gamma   90.00
#
_symmetry.space_group_name_H-M   'P 1'
#
loop_
_entity.id
_entity.type
_entity.pdbx_description
1 polymer ?
#
loop_
_entity_poly.entity_id
_entity_poly.type
_entity_poly.pdbx_seq_one_letter_code
_entity_poly.pdbx_strand_id
1 'polypeptide(L)'
;MASPFLGLSTANIAVLTTTQLNSLSTADYVLLTTDQVRALTTDQFASLQTQFVAALTTSGVAALTTDQVVALRTDQVSGLKTHQIAALTTDGIAAMETADVAALTTAGIGALTTNQVNKGLTTDQVVALRTDQVAALKTHQVAALSTDGIAAMQTADVAALTTASIGALTTNQVSKGLTTDQVAALTTAGATALTTAGVAALTTDQVVALRTDQVAALKTHQVAALTTDGIAAMETRDVAALTTASIAALSTNQINKGLTTDQVAALTTAGATALTTAGVAALTTDQVVALRTDQVAALKTHQIAALTTDGIAAMQTANVAALTTAGVGALTTNQVSKGLTTDQVVALRTDQVAALKTNQVAALSTDGIAAMETRDVAALTTAGIGALTTDQINKGMTTDQVAALTTAQASSLTTAGVSALTTDQVVALRTDQVAALKTHQVKALTTDGIAAMETRDVAALTTASIGALTTDQISKGLTTDQVAALTTAGATALTTAGVAALTTDQVVALRTDQVAALKTHQIAALTTDGIAAMQTADVAALTTAGVGALTTNQVSKGLTTDQVVALRTDQVAALKTNQVAALSTDGIAAMETRDVAALTTAGIGALTTDQINKGMTTDQVAALTTAQASSLTTAGVSALTTDQVVALRTDQVAALKTHQVAALTTDGTAAMETRDVAALTTASIGALTTNQVSKGLTTDQVAALTTAEAASLTTAGVSSLTTDQVVALRTDQVAALKTHQIAALTTDGIAAMQTADVAALTTAGVGALTTNQVSKGLTTDQVVALRTDQVAALKTHQVKALTTDGIAAMETADVAALTTASIGALTTDQISKGLTTDQVAALTTAQVASLTTAGVAALTTDQVVALRTDQVAALKTHQIAALTTDGIAAMQTADVAALTTAGVGALTTNQVSKGLTTDQVVALRTDQVAALKTNQVAALSTDGIAAMETRDVAALTTAGIGALTTDQINKGMTTDQVAALTTAQASSLTTAGVSALSTDQVVALRTDQVAALKTHQVKALTTDGIAAMETRDVAALTTASIGALTTDQISKGLDHRPGSSLDNGRCNRADHCGRGRADHRPGRGLAHRPSRGPQNPPDRSPDHGWHSGDANCRRRCADHGWRGRFDNQPGQQGPDHRPGGGFENRPGNGPQDPPGSGPDDRPDCGHGNARRSRPDHRQHWRLDD
;
A
#
# COMPACT_ATOMS: atom_id res chain seq x y z
N MET A 1 -70.99 130.45 -80.34
CA MET A 1 -71.05 131.65 -79.47
C MET A 1 -70.11 131.39 -78.31
N ALA A 2 -69.27 132.37 -77.93
CA ALA A 2 -68.55 132.33 -76.66
C ALA A 2 -69.60 132.20 -75.55
N SER A 3 -69.47 131.22 -74.68
CA SER A 3 -70.56 130.97 -73.73
C SER A 3 -70.62 132.05 -72.65
N PRO A 4 -71.83 132.48 -72.26
CA PRO A 4 -72.06 133.64 -71.39
C PRO A 4 -71.54 133.47 -69.95
N PHE A 5 -70.89 132.34 -69.63
CA PHE A 5 -70.46 131.95 -68.28
C PHE A 5 -69.02 132.37 -67.91
N LEU A 6 -68.19 132.80 -68.87
CA LEU A 6 -66.79 133.21 -68.64
C LEU A 6 -66.62 134.49 -67.79
N GLY A 7 -67.70 135.21 -67.48
CA GLY A 7 -67.68 136.46 -66.70
C GLY A 7 -68.49 136.46 -65.39
N LEU A 8 -69.03 135.31 -64.96
CA LEU A 8 -69.83 135.24 -63.73
C LEU A 8 -68.92 135.20 -62.50
N SER A 9 -69.13 136.09 -61.53
CA SER A 9 -68.47 136.00 -60.23
C SER A 9 -68.96 134.75 -59.48
N THR A 10 -68.19 134.27 -58.50
CA THR A 10 -68.62 133.19 -57.59
C THR A 10 -69.97 133.50 -56.93
N ALA A 11 -70.21 134.76 -56.56
CA ALA A 11 -71.49 135.23 -56.05
C ALA A 11 -72.63 135.05 -57.07
N ASN A 12 -72.39 135.30 -58.36
CA ASN A 12 -73.39 135.09 -59.40
C ASN A 12 -73.68 133.60 -59.63
N ILE A 13 -72.65 132.75 -59.56
CA ILE A 13 -72.81 131.29 -59.67
C ILE A 13 -73.71 130.76 -58.55
N ALA A 14 -73.53 131.22 -57.31
CA ALA A 14 -74.27 130.76 -56.13
C ALA A 14 -75.79 131.09 -56.13
N VAL A 15 -76.24 132.08 -56.90
CA VAL A 15 -77.67 132.47 -57.02
C VAL A 15 -78.38 131.93 -58.26
N LEU A 16 -77.69 131.16 -59.11
CA LEU A 16 -78.31 130.52 -60.27
C LEU A 16 -79.38 129.52 -59.83
N THR A 17 -80.56 129.59 -60.46
CA THR A 17 -81.57 128.56 -60.26
C THR A 17 -81.09 127.21 -60.82
N THR A 18 -81.55 126.12 -60.22
CA THR A 18 -81.25 124.74 -60.70
C THR A 18 -81.67 124.53 -62.17
N THR A 19 -82.68 125.26 -62.64
CA THR A 19 -83.12 125.28 -64.04
C THR A 19 -82.10 125.96 -64.96
N GLN A 20 -81.50 127.08 -64.53
CA GLN A 20 -80.48 127.79 -65.30
C GLN A 20 -79.21 126.95 -65.43
N LEU A 21 -78.75 126.33 -64.35
CA LEU A 21 -77.58 125.45 -64.36
C LEU A 21 -77.76 124.25 -65.30
N ASN A 22 -78.97 123.69 -65.38
CA ASN A 22 -79.26 122.55 -66.25
C ASN A 22 -79.50 122.91 -67.73
N SER A 23 -79.64 124.20 -68.07
CA SER A 23 -79.76 124.68 -69.46
C SER A 23 -78.41 124.88 -70.17
N LEU A 24 -77.30 124.70 -69.43
CA LEU A 24 -75.95 124.93 -69.93
C LEU A 24 -75.45 123.78 -70.81
N SER A 25 -74.44 124.07 -71.64
CA SER A 25 -73.75 123.05 -72.41
C SER A 25 -72.61 122.43 -71.59
N THR A 26 -72.20 121.20 -71.91
CA THR A 26 -71.03 120.57 -71.27
C THR A 26 -69.73 121.36 -71.49
N ALA A 27 -69.61 122.12 -72.58
CA ALA A 27 -68.49 123.01 -72.84
C ALA A 27 -68.40 124.17 -71.84
N ASP A 28 -69.52 124.57 -71.23
CA ASP A 28 -69.58 125.67 -70.26
C ASP A 28 -69.06 125.23 -68.89
N TYR A 29 -69.34 123.99 -68.50
CA TYR A 29 -68.82 123.41 -67.25
C TYR A 29 -67.31 123.14 -67.28
N VAL A 30 -66.74 122.88 -68.47
CA VAL A 30 -65.28 122.75 -68.64
C VAL A 30 -64.56 124.09 -68.36
N LEU A 31 -65.23 125.22 -68.60
CA LEU A 31 -64.66 126.57 -68.49
C LEU A 31 -64.82 127.20 -67.09
N LEU A 32 -65.49 126.53 -66.14
CA LEU A 32 -65.59 127.01 -64.76
C LEU A 32 -64.23 126.98 -64.07
N THR A 33 -63.89 128.08 -63.37
CA THR A 33 -62.73 128.11 -62.48
C THR A 33 -63.00 127.31 -61.20
N THR A 34 -61.95 126.87 -60.52
CA THR A 34 -62.07 126.12 -59.25
C THR A 34 -62.87 126.86 -58.19
N ASP A 35 -62.77 128.19 -58.15
CA ASP A 35 -63.51 129.05 -57.23
C ASP A 35 -65.01 129.12 -57.60
N GLN A 36 -65.32 129.14 -58.89
CA GLN A 36 -66.71 129.08 -59.36
C GLN A 36 -67.35 127.73 -59.08
N VAL A 37 -66.60 126.63 -59.22
CA VAL A 37 -67.09 125.29 -58.86
C VAL A 37 -67.37 125.20 -57.35
N ARG A 38 -66.50 125.73 -56.48
CA ARG A 38 -66.74 125.83 -55.02
C ARG A 38 -67.94 126.68 -54.62
N ALA A 39 -68.28 127.67 -55.45
CA ALA A 39 -69.37 128.60 -55.17
C ALA A 39 -70.76 128.03 -55.48
N LEU A 40 -70.84 126.88 -56.15
CA LEU A 40 -72.09 126.15 -56.31
C LEU A 40 -72.56 125.66 -54.94
N THR A 41 -73.75 126.09 -54.53
CA THR A 41 -74.40 125.55 -53.33
C THR A 41 -74.64 124.05 -53.50
N THR A 42 -74.78 123.32 -52.39
CA THR A 42 -75.07 121.88 -52.40
C THR A 42 -76.32 121.55 -53.21
N ASP A 43 -77.38 122.35 -53.09
CA ASP A 43 -78.64 122.18 -53.83
C ASP A 43 -78.45 122.37 -55.35
N GLN A 44 -77.65 123.37 -55.74
CA GLN A 44 -77.29 123.60 -57.13
C GLN A 44 -76.48 122.43 -57.69
N PHE A 45 -75.50 121.94 -56.94
CA PHE A 45 -74.61 120.87 -57.34
C PHE A 45 -75.34 119.53 -57.48
N ALA A 46 -76.20 119.19 -56.52
CA ALA A 46 -77.07 118.01 -56.57
C ALA A 46 -78.00 118.04 -57.79
N SER A 47 -78.50 119.22 -58.18
CA SER A 47 -79.43 119.36 -59.30
C SER A 47 -78.80 119.14 -60.68
N LEU A 48 -77.47 119.09 -60.81
CA LEU A 48 -76.79 118.97 -62.09
C LEU A 48 -77.15 117.66 -62.82
N GLN A 49 -77.31 117.73 -64.13
CA GLN A 49 -77.31 116.51 -64.96
C GLN A 49 -75.91 115.86 -64.96
N THR A 50 -75.86 114.53 -65.03
CA THR A 50 -74.63 113.72 -64.94
C THR A 50 -73.56 114.15 -65.96
N GLN A 51 -73.96 114.54 -67.17
CA GLN A 51 -73.08 115.02 -68.23
C GLN A 51 -72.31 116.31 -67.87
N PHE A 52 -72.82 117.13 -66.96
CA PHE A 52 -72.19 118.37 -66.51
C PHE A 52 -71.16 118.13 -65.42
N VAL A 53 -71.47 117.25 -64.47
CA VAL A 53 -70.50 116.78 -63.46
C VAL A 53 -69.32 116.06 -64.16
N ALA A 54 -69.60 115.23 -65.17
CA ALA A 54 -68.59 114.55 -65.99
C ALA A 54 -67.77 115.49 -66.92
N ALA A 55 -68.21 116.74 -67.07
CA ALA A 55 -67.53 117.76 -67.87
C ALA A 55 -66.59 118.66 -67.04
N LEU A 56 -66.62 118.58 -65.70
CA LEU A 56 -65.68 119.31 -64.84
C LEU A 56 -64.23 118.92 -65.11
N THR A 57 -63.32 119.89 -65.09
CA THR A 57 -61.87 119.61 -65.18
C THR A 57 -61.37 118.89 -63.93
N THR A 58 -60.23 118.19 -64.01
CA THR A 58 -59.59 117.55 -62.84
C THR A 58 -59.35 118.54 -61.70
N SER A 59 -58.90 119.75 -62.01
CA SER A 59 -58.73 120.84 -61.03
C SER A 59 -60.06 121.28 -60.43
N GLY A 60 -61.13 121.34 -61.22
CA GLY A 60 -62.48 121.63 -60.75
C GLY A 60 -63.00 120.58 -59.77
N VAL A 61 -62.77 119.29 -60.06
CA VAL A 61 -63.15 118.18 -59.17
C VAL A 61 -62.30 118.15 -57.90
N ALA A 62 -60.99 118.42 -57.98
CA ALA A 62 -60.11 118.55 -56.82
C ALA A 62 -60.49 119.73 -55.90
N ALA A 63 -61.18 120.74 -56.44
CA ALA A 63 -61.59 121.92 -55.71
C ALA A 63 -62.92 121.73 -54.96
N LEU A 64 -63.67 120.65 -55.19
CA LEU A 64 -64.93 120.41 -54.48
C LEU A 64 -64.74 120.42 -52.96
N THR A 65 -65.67 121.06 -52.24
CA THR A 65 -65.74 120.94 -50.78
C THR A 65 -66.33 119.58 -50.41
N THR A 66 -66.09 119.12 -49.18
CA THR A 66 -66.68 117.86 -48.67
C THR A 66 -68.22 117.88 -48.78
N ASP A 67 -68.85 119.02 -48.49
CA ASP A 67 -70.30 119.19 -48.59
C ASP A 67 -70.80 119.06 -50.04
N GLN A 68 -70.03 119.54 -51.02
CA GLN A 68 -70.35 119.37 -52.44
C GLN A 68 -70.15 117.94 -52.92
N VAL A 69 -69.20 117.21 -52.33
CA VAL A 69 -69.00 115.79 -52.62
C VAL A 69 -70.14 114.95 -52.02
N VAL A 70 -70.60 115.24 -50.80
CA VAL A 70 -71.81 114.63 -50.19
C VAL A 70 -73.06 114.94 -51.00
N ALA A 71 -73.16 116.14 -51.57
CA ALA A 71 -74.32 116.55 -52.37
C ALA A 71 -74.39 115.89 -53.78
N LEU A 72 -73.38 115.09 -54.16
CA LEU A 72 -73.44 114.34 -55.41
C LEU A 72 -74.56 113.30 -55.34
N ARG A 73 -75.38 113.24 -56.38
CA ARG A 73 -76.31 112.13 -56.56
C ARG A 73 -75.55 110.91 -57.11
N THR A 74 -75.97 109.73 -56.70
CA THR A 74 -75.37 108.45 -57.08
C THR A 74 -75.25 108.26 -58.61
N ASP A 75 -76.18 108.79 -59.40
CA ASP A 75 -76.10 108.80 -60.87
C ASP A 75 -74.97 109.71 -61.40
N GLN A 76 -74.71 110.84 -60.75
CA GLN A 76 -73.60 111.74 -61.07
C GLN A 76 -72.26 111.11 -60.75
N VAL A 77 -72.15 110.42 -59.61
CA VAL A 77 -70.93 109.72 -59.19
C VAL A 77 -70.58 108.60 -60.17
N SER A 78 -71.58 107.83 -60.63
CA SER A 78 -71.40 106.79 -61.65
C SER A 78 -70.87 107.33 -63.00
N GLY A 79 -71.12 108.61 -63.29
CA GLY A 79 -70.67 109.32 -64.50
C GLY A 79 -69.27 109.93 -64.41
N LEU A 80 -68.61 109.90 -63.25
CA LEU A 80 -67.26 110.45 -63.08
C LEU A 80 -66.21 109.64 -63.85
N LYS A 81 -65.29 110.36 -64.51
CA LYS A 81 -64.16 109.75 -65.21
C LYS A 81 -63.03 109.39 -64.23
N THR A 82 -62.22 108.40 -64.59
CA THR A 82 -61.11 107.89 -63.75
C THR A 82 -60.12 108.97 -63.28
N HIS A 83 -59.79 109.94 -64.15
CA HIS A 83 -58.93 111.07 -63.78
C HIS A 83 -59.59 112.08 -62.86
N GLN A 84 -60.93 112.18 -62.87
CA GLN A 84 -61.69 113.04 -61.96
C GLN A 84 -61.74 112.41 -60.55
N ILE A 85 -61.96 111.09 -60.48
CA ILE A 85 -61.94 110.34 -59.21
C ILE A 85 -60.54 110.38 -58.56
N ALA A 86 -59.49 110.21 -59.37
CA ALA A 86 -58.10 110.34 -58.90
C ALA A 86 -57.73 111.77 -58.44
N ALA A 87 -58.49 112.79 -58.87
CA ALA A 87 -58.26 114.19 -58.52
C ALA A 87 -58.98 114.63 -57.22
N LEU A 88 -59.94 113.85 -56.71
CA LEU A 88 -60.59 114.12 -55.42
C LEU A 88 -59.55 114.14 -54.29
N THR A 89 -59.69 115.02 -53.29
CA THR A 89 -58.82 114.98 -52.11
C THR A 89 -59.12 113.76 -51.25
N THR A 90 -58.21 113.39 -50.33
CA THR A 90 -58.48 112.31 -49.37
C THR A 90 -59.74 112.59 -48.55
N ASP A 91 -59.93 113.86 -48.15
CA ASP A 91 -61.10 114.30 -47.38
C ASP A 91 -62.37 114.27 -48.25
N GLY A 92 -62.25 114.57 -49.54
CA GLY A 92 -63.33 114.41 -50.52
C GLY A 92 -63.76 112.96 -50.66
N ILE A 93 -62.80 112.03 -50.80
CA ILE A 93 -63.12 110.59 -50.81
C ILE A 93 -63.75 110.15 -49.49
N ALA A 94 -63.26 110.62 -48.33
CA ALA A 94 -63.82 110.27 -47.02
C ALA A 94 -65.23 110.82 -46.79
N ALA A 95 -65.56 111.96 -47.39
CA ALA A 95 -66.86 112.58 -47.32
C ALA A 95 -67.91 111.95 -48.26
N MET A 96 -67.50 111.13 -49.24
CA MET A 96 -68.47 110.46 -50.12
C MET A 96 -69.41 109.57 -49.32
N GLU A 97 -70.71 109.62 -49.61
CA GLU A 97 -71.66 108.69 -49.01
C GLU A 97 -71.36 107.25 -49.46
N THR A 98 -71.69 106.25 -48.65
CA THR A 98 -71.43 104.84 -48.97
C THR A 98 -72.10 104.39 -50.27
N ALA A 99 -73.31 104.90 -50.55
CA ALA A 99 -74.03 104.66 -51.80
C ALA A 99 -73.27 105.20 -53.03
N ASP A 100 -72.54 106.31 -52.86
CA ASP A 100 -71.76 106.95 -53.93
C ASP A 100 -70.48 106.20 -54.21
N VAL A 101 -69.78 105.76 -53.16
CA VAL A 101 -68.60 104.89 -53.31
C VAL A 101 -68.98 103.58 -54.02
N ALA A 102 -70.13 102.97 -53.69
CA ALA A 102 -70.66 101.78 -54.36
C ALA A 102 -71.01 102.02 -55.86
N ALA A 103 -71.37 103.25 -56.22
CA ALA A 103 -71.74 103.64 -57.58
C ALA A 103 -70.57 103.98 -58.49
N LEU A 104 -69.36 104.15 -57.94
CA LEU A 104 -68.14 104.31 -58.75
C LEU A 104 -67.97 103.13 -59.71
N THR A 105 -67.48 103.40 -60.92
CA THR A 105 -67.12 102.30 -61.84
C THR A 105 -65.91 101.53 -61.31
N THR A 106 -65.75 100.26 -61.69
CA THR A 106 -64.56 99.45 -61.36
C THR A 106 -63.25 100.13 -61.81
N ALA A 107 -63.27 100.79 -62.97
CA ALA A 107 -62.18 101.62 -63.46
C ALA A 107 -61.93 102.86 -62.57
N GLY A 108 -62.98 103.42 -61.99
CA GLY A 108 -62.93 104.53 -61.03
C GLY A 108 -62.27 104.15 -59.70
N ILE A 109 -62.65 103.00 -59.14
CA ILE A 109 -62.03 102.43 -57.94
C ILE A 109 -60.55 102.10 -58.19
N GLY A 110 -60.23 101.48 -59.34
CA GLY A 110 -58.84 101.23 -59.75
C GLY A 110 -58.02 102.49 -60.09
N ALA A 111 -58.64 103.68 -60.14
CA ALA A 111 -57.97 104.95 -60.36
C ALA A 111 -57.63 105.71 -59.07
N LEU A 112 -58.16 105.29 -57.91
CA LEU A 112 -57.79 105.88 -56.61
C LEU A 112 -56.28 105.76 -56.36
N THR A 113 -55.65 106.82 -55.89
CA THR A 113 -54.25 106.79 -55.47
C THR A 113 -54.09 106.01 -54.16
N THR A 114 -52.89 105.50 -53.87
CA THR A 114 -52.60 104.81 -52.59
C THR A 114 -52.88 105.68 -51.37
N ASN A 115 -52.68 107.00 -51.47
CA ASN A 115 -53.02 107.93 -50.40
C ASN A 115 -54.53 108.08 -50.20
N GLN A 116 -55.32 108.12 -51.29
CA GLN A 116 -56.78 108.12 -51.20
C GLN A 116 -57.32 106.82 -50.63
N VAL A 117 -56.72 105.68 -50.96
CA VAL A 117 -57.13 104.37 -50.42
C VAL A 117 -56.75 104.22 -48.94
N ASN A 118 -55.56 104.67 -48.52
CA ASN A 118 -55.09 104.53 -47.13
C ASN A 118 -55.74 105.54 -46.17
N LYS A 119 -55.90 106.79 -46.59
CA LYS A 119 -56.35 107.90 -45.72
C LYS A 119 -57.73 108.46 -46.07
N GLY A 120 -58.22 108.18 -47.28
CA GLY A 120 -59.48 108.72 -47.77
C GLY A 120 -60.65 107.74 -47.66
N LEU A 121 -60.43 106.42 -47.75
CA LEU A 121 -61.52 105.45 -47.53
C LEU A 121 -61.72 105.20 -46.03
N THR A 122 -62.95 105.41 -45.55
CA THR A 122 -63.39 104.98 -44.23
C THR A 122 -63.79 103.49 -44.25
N THR A 123 -63.87 102.84 -43.10
CA THR A 123 -64.28 101.42 -43.01
C THR A 123 -65.67 101.20 -43.58
N ASP A 124 -66.61 102.12 -43.35
CA ASP A 124 -67.99 102.04 -43.87
C ASP A 124 -68.01 102.12 -45.41
N GLN A 125 -67.09 102.90 -45.99
CA GLN A 125 -66.93 102.99 -47.44
C GLN A 125 -66.27 101.74 -48.03
N VAL A 126 -65.35 101.10 -47.31
CA VAL A 126 -64.79 99.81 -47.72
C VAL A 126 -65.86 98.72 -47.69
N VAL A 127 -66.73 98.68 -46.67
CA VAL A 127 -67.89 97.77 -46.60
C VAL A 127 -68.88 98.00 -47.75
N ALA A 128 -69.00 99.24 -48.22
CA ALA A 128 -69.93 99.63 -49.27
C ALA A 128 -69.46 99.29 -50.69
N LEU A 129 -68.19 98.91 -50.88
CA LEU A 129 -67.70 98.47 -52.18
C LEU A 129 -68.41 97.20 -52.63
N ARG A 130 -68.78 97.16 -53.91
CA ARG A 130 -69.23 95.93 -54.56
C ARG A 130 -68.04 95.01 -54.81
N THR A 131 -68.29 93.71 -54.80
CA THR A 131 -67.24 92.69 -54.98
C THR A 131 -66.47 92.83 -56.31
N ASP A 132 -67.10 93.30 -57.39
CA ASP A 132 -66.43 93.61 -58.66
C ASP A 132 -65.54 94.86 -58.58
N GLN A 133 -65.88 95.82 -57.72
CA GLN A 133 -65.06 97.00 -57.42
C GLN A 133 -63.84 96.63 -56.58
N VAL A 134 -63.99 95.78 -55.58
CA VAL A 134 -62.86 95.26 -54.80
C VAL A 134 -61.91 94.48 -55.70
N ALA A 135 -62.42 93.62 -56.59
CA ALA A 135 -61.60 92.89 -57.56
C ALA A 135 -60.82 93.80 -58.52
N ALA A 136 -61.28 95.04 -58.72
CA ALA A 136 -60.63 96.05 -59.57
C ALA A 136 -59.55 96.88 -58.85
N LEU A 137 -59.40 96.73 -57.52
CA LEU A 137 -58.28 97.34 -56.78
C LEU A 137 -56.95 96.76 -57.27
N LYS A 138 -55.99 97.65 -57.52
CA LYS A 138 -54.62 97.26 -57.86
C LYS A 138 -53.89 96.78 -56.61
N THR A 139 -52.90 95.91 -56.81
CA THR A 139 -52.08 95.32 -55.75
C THR A 139 -51.50 96.34 -54.75
N HIS A 140 -51.02 97.50 -55.22
CA HIS A 140 -50.50 98.55 -54.35
C HIS A 140 -51.58 99.33 -53.60
N GLN A 141 -52.82 99.37 -54.12
CA GLN A 141 -53.96 99.97 -53.43
C GLN A 141 -54.40 99.06 -52.28
N VAL A 142 -54.51 97.75 -52.53
CA VAL A 142 -54.83 96.76 -51.48
C VAL A 142 -53.76 96.75 -50.39
N ALA A 143 -52.47 96.78 -50.76
CA ALA A 143 -51.38 96.87 -49.79
C ALA A 143 -51.37 98.21 -49.00
N ALA A 144 -51.98 99.26 -49.54
CA ALA A 144 -52.07 100.57 -48.89
C ALA A 144 -53.28 100.71 -47.94
N LEU A 145 -54.24 99.78 -47.93
CA LEU A 145 -55.36 99.80 -46.98
C LEU A 145 -54.83 99.71 -45.53
N SER A 146 -55.47 100.41 -44.59
CA SER A 146 -55.18 100.21 -43.18
C SER A 146 -55.59 98.80 -42.73
N THR A 147 -55.10 98.34 -41.57
CA THR A 147 -55.55 97.06 -40.99
C THR A 147 -57.06 97.04 -40.79
N ASP A 148 -57.63 98.15 -40.35
CA ASP A 148 -59.08 98.30 -40.14
C ASP A 148 -59.83 98.29 -41.47
N GLY A 149 -59.23 98.86 -42.52
CA GLY A 149 -59.76 98.79 -43.89
C GLY A 149 -59.81 97.36 -44.42
N ILE A 150 -58.76 96.57 -44.19
CA ILE A 150 -58.77 95.13 -44.54
C ILE A 150 -59.81 94.39 -43.70
N ALA A 151 -59.92 94.65 -42.40
CA ALA A 151 -60.91 94.01 -41.51
C ALA A 151 -62.36 94.34 -41.89
N ALA A 152 -62.60 95.54 -42.43
CA ALA A 152 -63.91 96.00 -42.87
C ALA A 152 -64.38 95.37 -44.20
N MET A 153 -63.50 94.73 -44.98
CA MET A 153 -63.90 94.07 -46.23
C MET A 153 -64.90 92.93 -45.97
N GLN A 154 -65.91 92.76 -46.83
CA GLN A 154 -66.78 91.59 -46.70
C GLN A 154 -66.03 90.32 -47.13
N THR A 155 -66.46 89.15 -46.65
CA THR A 155 -65.80 87.87 -46.97
C THR A 155 -65.81 87.57 -48.49
N ALA A 156 -66.90 87.93 -49.19
CA ALA A 156 -66.98 87.84 -50.65
C ALA A 156 -65.94 88.72 -51.36
N ASP A 157 -65.61 89.87 -50.77
CA ASP A 157 -64.66 90.82 -51.32
C ASP A 157 -63.23 90.33 -51.16
N VAL A 158 -62.90 89.78 -49.99
CA VAL A 158 -61.60 89.13 -49.74
C VAL A 158 -61.41 87.92 -50.67
N ALA A 159 -62.46 87.16 -50.94
CA ALA A 159 -62.41 86.04 -51.89
C ALA A 159 -62.20 86.49 -53.35
N ALA A 160 -62.65 87.70 -53.70
CA ALA A 160 -62.52 88.28 -55.03
C ALA A 160 -61.18 89.00 -55.28
N LEU A 161 -60.36 89.19 -54.25
CA LEU A 161 -59.01 89.73 -54.40
C LEU A 161 -58.15 88.81 -55.28
N THR A 162 -57.34 89.43 -56.14
CA THR A 162 -56.35 88.68 -56.93
C THR A 162 -55.26 88.12 -56.03
N THR A 163 -54.68 86.97 -56.40
CA THR A 163 -53.56 86.36 -55.66
C THR A 163 -52.36 87.30 -55.52
N ALA A 164 -52.09 88.14 -56.52
CA ALA A 164 -51.07 89.19 -56.42
C ALA A 164 -51.37 90.21 -55.31
N SER A 165 -52.65 90.53 -55.08
CA SER A 165 -53.07 91.47 -54.04
C SER A 165 -53.04 90.86 -52.66
N ILE A 166 -53.47 89.60 -52.51
CA ILE A 166 -53.30 88.84 -51.26
C ILE A 166 -51.81 88.68 -50.90
N GLY A 167 -50.95 88.38 -51.89
CA GLY A 167 -49.50 88.26 -51.69
C GLY A 167 -48.79 89.59 -51.39
N ALA A 168 -49.44 90.74 -51.62
CA ALA A 168 -48.91 92.06 -51.28
C ALA A 168 -49.36 92.56 -49.90
N LEU A 169 -50.23 91.83 -49.20
CA LEU A 169 -50.58 92.14 -47.82
C LEU A 169 -49.34 92.10 -46.93
N THR A 170 -49.15 93.14 -46.13
CA THR A 170 -48.12 93.20 -45.10
C THR A 170 -48.44 92.23 -43.96
N THR A 171 -47.44 91.83 -43.19
CA THR A 171 -47.63 90.95 -42.02
C THR A 171 -48.59 91.52 -40.98
N ASN A 172 -48.65 92.85 -40.83
CA ASN A 172 -49.63 93.52 -39.95
C ASN A 172 -51.05 93.43 -40.51
N GLN A 173 -51.23 93.57 -41.83
CA GLN A 173 -52.54 93.37 -42.47
C GLN A 173 -52.99 91.92 -42.39
N VAL A 174 -52.09 90.97 -42.54
CA VAL A 174 -52.42 89.54 -42.38
C VAL A 174 -52.78 89.23 -40.93
N SER A 175 -51.96 89.62 -39.95
CA SER A 175 -52.14 89.24 -38.52
C SER A 175 -53.22 90.02 -37.76
N LYS A 176 -53.42 91.30 -38.11
CA LYS A 176 -54.35 92.20 -37.40
C LYS A 176 -55.50 92.72 -38.27
N GLY A 177 -55.33 92.66 -39.59
CA GLY A 177 -56.33 93.14 -40.54
C GLY A 177 -57.29 92.05 -40.99
N LEU A 178 -56.82 90.85 -41.30
CA LEU A 178 -57.72 89.76 -41.69
C LEU A 178 -58.47 89.21 -40.46
N THR A 179 -59.80 89.16 -40.53
CA THR A 179 -60.61 88.43 -39.55
C THR A 179 -60.57 86.93 -39.85
N THR A 180 -60.96 86.10 -38.89
CA THR A 180 -61.06 84.64 -39.08
C THR A 180 -62.01 84.28 -40.23
N ASP A 181 -63.15 84.96 -40.35
CA ASP A 181 -64.11 84.74 -41.42
C ASP A 181 -63.53 85.08 -42.80
N GLN A 182 -62.68 86.12 -42.86
CA GLN A 182 -61.99 86.51 -44.09
C GLN A 182 -60.88 85.52 -44.46
N VAL A 183 -60.14 84.98 -43.48
CA VAL A 183 -59.14 83.92 -43.73
C VAL A 183 -59.84 82.65 -44.26
N ALA A 184 -60.97 82.26 -43.67
CA ALA A 184 -61.78 81.13 -44.14
C ALA A 184 -62.31 81.37 -45.58
N ALA A 185 -62.64 82.61 -45.91
CA ALA A 185 -63.16 83.02 -47.22
C ALA A 185 -62.09 83.08 -48.32
N LEU A 186 -60.79 83.06 -48.00
CA LEU A 186 -59.75 83.00 -49.02
C LEU A 186 -59.98 81.81 -49.96
N THR A 187 -59.67 81.98 -51.25
CA THR A 187 -59.55 80.83 -52.13
C THR A 187 -58.29 80.03 -51.77
N THR A 188 -58.19 78.76 -52.17
CA THR A 188 -56.95 77.98 -51.99
C THR A 188 -55.75 78.64 -52.68
N ALA A 189 -55.99 79.28 -53.82
CA ALA A 189 -55.00 80.12 -54.51
C ALA A 189 -54.64 81.39 -53.71
N GLY A 190 -55.61 81.99 -53.00
CA GLY A 190 -55.39 83.13 -52.10
C GLY A 190 -54.56 82.76 -50.88
N ALA A 191 -54.93 81.68 -50.17
CA ALA A 191 -54.16 81.18 -49.03
C ALA A 191 -52.71 80.85 -49.41
N THR A 192 -52.48 80.24 -50.59
CA THR A 192 -51.13 79.95 -51.11
C THR A 192 -50.39 81.17 -51.66
N ALA A 193 -51.09 82.26 -51.94
CA ALA A 193 -50.48 83.51 -52.37
C ALA A 193 -49.92 84.35 -51.21
N LEU A 194 -50.37 84.11 -49.97
CA LEU A 194 -49.75 84.70 -48.78
C LEU A 194 -48.25 84.43 -48.77
N THR A 195 -47.44 85.45 -48.52
CA THR A 195 -45.99 85.24 -48.41
C THR A 195 -45.66 84.34 -47.22
N THR A 196 -44.49 83.71 -47.22
CA THR A 196 -43.98 82.93 -46.07
C THR A 196 -44.01 83.74 -44.78
N ALA A 197 -43.66 85.03 -44.84
CA ALA A 197 -43.73 85.94 -43.69
C ALA A 197 -45.18 86.26 -43.28
N GLY A 198 -46.11 86.34 -44.25
CA GLY A 198 -47.54 86.49 -43.99
C GLY A 198 -48.12 85.27 -43.29
N VAL A 199 -47.81 84.07 -43.76
CA VAL A 199 -48.23 82.80 -43.11
C VAL A 199 -47.64 82.68 -41.70
N ALA A 200 -46.36 83.05 -41.51
CA ALA A 200 -45.74 83.10 -40.18
C ALA A 200 -46.38 84.14 -39.23
N ALA A 201 -47.02 85.17 -39.78
CA ALA A 201 -47.68 86.21 -39.00
C ALA A 201 -49.12 85.87 -38.61
N LEU A 202 -49.73 84.82 -39.17
CA LEU A 202 -51.08 84.40 -38.80
C LEU A 202 -51.17 84.15 -37.29
N THR A 203 -52.24 84.66 -36.67
CA THR A 203 -52.57 84.33 -35.28
C THR A 203 -53.10 82.90 -35.20
N THR A 204 -53.12 82.31 -34.00
CA THR A 204 -53.67 80.96 -33.79
C THR A 204 -55.12 80.85 -34.25
N ASP A 205 -55.93 81.87 -33.97
CA ASP A 205 -57.35 81.91 -34.40
C ASP A 205 -57.48 81.95 -35.92
N GLN A 206 -56.59 82.66 -36.60
CA GLN A 206 -56.55 82.70 -38.06
C GLN A 206 -56.07 81.37 -38.66
N VAL A 207 -55.13 80.68 -38.01
CA VAL A 207 -54.71 79.33 -38.43
C VAL A 207 -55.86 78.34 -38.27
N VAL A 208 -56.62 78.38 -37.17
CA VAL A 208 -57.85 77.59 -36.96
C VAL A 208 -58.90 77.89 -38.03
N ALA A 209 -59.01 79.15 -38.46
CA ALA A 209 -59.99 79.56 -39.46
C ALA A 209 -59.67 79.09 -40.89
N LEU A 210 -58.47 78.57 -41.15
CA LEU A 210 -58.15 77.97 -42.44
C LEU A 210 -58.99 76.70 -42.65
N ARG A 211 -59.65 76.61 -43.80
CA ARG A 211 -60.29 75.38 -44.24
C ARG A 211 -59.24 74.33 -44.61
N THR A 212 -59.58 73.07 -44.40
CA THR A 212 -58.69 71.93 -44.69
C THR A 212 -58.17 71.89 -46.13
N ASP A 213 -58.95 72.33 -47.12
CA ASP A 213 -58.51 72.44 -48.52
C ASP A 213 -57.49 73.57 -48.73
N GLN A 214 -57.59 74.67 -47.97
CA GLN A 214 -56.58 75.74 -47.94
C GLN A 214 -55.29 75.26 -47.30
N VAL A 215 -55.38 74.57 -46.16
CA VAL A 215 -54.21 73.99 -45.48
C VAL A 215 -53.51 72.97 -46.39
N ALA A 216 -54.25 72.07 -47.03
CA ALA A 216 -53.70 71.08 -47.97
C ALA A 216 -53.02 71.74 -49.18
N ALA A 217 -53.47 72.93 -49.60
CA ALA A 217 -52.90 73.68 -50.70
C ALA A 217 -51.61 74.44 -50.32
N LEU A 218 -51.37 74.74 -49.04
CA LEU A 218 -50.17 75.45 -48.58
C LEU A 218 -48.89 74.78 -49.08
N LYS A 219 -47.95 75.60 -49.53
CA LYS A 219 -46.64 75.12 -49.96
C LYS A 219 -45.83 74.68 -48.73
N THR A 220 -44.92 73.73 -48.93
CA THR A 220 -44.05 73.19 -47.88
C THR A 220 -43.34 74.27 -47.04
N HIS A 221 -42.84 75.34 -47.68
CA HIS A 221 -42.18 76.44 -46.95
C HIS A 221 -43.15 77.36 -46.20
N GLN A 222 -44.43 77.40 -46.59
CA GLN A 222 -45.46 78.15 -45.87
C GLN A 222 -45.84 77.40 -44.59
N VAL A 223 -46.05 76.09 -44.68
CA VAL A 223 -46.30 75.23 -43.50
C VAL A 223 -45.10 75.27 -42.56
N ALA A 224 -43.87 75.14 -43.07
CA ALA A 224 -42.66 75.21 -42.27
C ALA A 224 -42.43 76.58 -41.59
N ALA A 225 -43.05 77.65 -42.08
CA ALA A 225 -42.95 78.99 -41.51
C ALA A 225 -43.98 79.29 -40.42
N LEU A 226 -45.01 78.45 -40.24
CA LEU A 226 -45.94 78.57 -39.12
C LEU A 226 -45.17 78.50 -37.80
N THR A 227 -45.57 79.31 -36.83
CA THR A 227 -44.98 79.25 -35.48
C THR A 227 -45.34 77.92 -34.82
N THR A 228 -44.65 77.56 -33.72
CA THR A 228 -45.03 76.38 -32.92
C THR A 228 -46.49 76.47 -32.47
N ASP A 229 -46.92 77.65 -32.04
CA ASP A 229 -48.29 77.91 -31.59
C ASP A 229 -49.29 77.82 -32.76
N GLY A 230 -48.88 78.26 -33.94
CA GLY A 230 -49.67 78.09 -35.17
C GLY A 230 -49.87 76.62 -35.52
N ILE A 231 -48.80 75.81 -35.47
CA ILE A 231 -48.91 74.35 -35.66
C ILE A 231 -49.80 73.73 -34.58
N ALA A 232 -49.66 74.13 -33.31
CA ALA A 232 -50.48 73.64 -32.20
C ALA A 232 -51.97 73.99 -32.34
N ALA A 233 -52.27 75.13 -32.95
CA ALA A 233 -53.63 75.60 -33.19
C ALA A 233 -54.32 74.88 -34.36
N MET A 234 -53.60 74.21 -35.26
CA MET A 234 -54.21 73.51 -36.39
C MET A 234 -55.22 72.45 -35.92
N GLU A 235 -56.35 72.31 -36.62
CA GLU A 235 -57.26 71.19 -36.31
C GLU A 235 -56.62 69.86 -36.71
N THR A 236 -57.00 68.77 -36.05
CA THR A 236 -56.48 67.42 -36.36
C THR A 236 -56.74 67.00 -37.81
N ARG A 237 -57.88 67.41 -38.37
CA ARG A 237 -58.22 67.19 -39.79
C ARG A 237 -57.26 67.93 -40.73
N ASP A 238 -56.79 69.11 -40.33
CA ASP A 238 -55.86 69.92 -41.13
C ASP A 238 -54.45 69.34 -41.09
N VAL A 239 -54.00 68.88 -39.92
CA VAL A 239 -52.75 68.12 -39.79
C VAL A 239 -52.79 66.84 -40.62
N ALA A 240 -53.92 66.13 -40.66
CA ALA A 240 -54.09 64.95 -41.51
C ALA A 240 -54.06 65.27 -43.01
N ALA A 241 -54.43 66.48 -43.40
CA ALA A 241 -54.44 66.96 -44.78
C ALA A 241 -53.09 67.51 -45.26
N LEU A 242 -52.11 67.69 -44.36
CA LEU A 242 -50.76 68.10 -44.74
C LEU A 242 -50.10 67.07 -45.65
N THR A 243 -49.40 67.57 -46.67
CA THR A 243 -48.58 66.70 -47.53
C THR A 243 -47.38 66.14 -46.78
N THR A 244 -46.90 64.96 -47.18
CA THR A 244 -45.71 64.34 -46.59
C THR A 244 -44.47 65.23 -46.70
N ALA A 245 -44.34 66.00 -47.79
CA ALA A 245 -43.28 67.00 -47.94
C ALA A 245 -43.36 68.11 -46.89
N SER A 246 -44.58 68.54 -46.52
CA SER A 246 -44.79 69.58 -45.50
C SER A 246 -44.49 69.06 -44.09
N ILE A 247 -44.90 67.82 -43.79
CA ILE A 247 -44.58 67.16 -42.52
C ILE A 247 -43.06 66.94 -42.39
N ALA A 248 -42.39 66.52 -43.46
CA ALA A 248 -40.93 66.34 -43.48
C ALA A 248 -40.16 67.67 -43.30
N ALA A 249 -40.75 68.80 -43.65
CA ALA A 249 -40.15 70.13 -43.53
C ALA A 249 -40.39 70.80 -42.18
N LEU A 250 -41.22 70.21 -41.30
CA LEU A 250 -41.39 70.71 -39.94
C LEU A 250 -40.05 70.65 -39.19
N SER A 251 -39.71 71.74 -38.52
CA SER A 251 -38.57 71.79 -37.61
C SER A 251 -38.81 70.91 -36.38
N THR A 252 -37.73 70.50 -35.71
CA THR A 252 -37.81 69.73 -34.47
C THR A 252 -38.58 70.46 -33.37
N ASN A 253 -38.55 71.80 -33.32
CA ASN A 253 -39.35 72.58 -32.39
C ASN A 253 -40.85 72.55 -32.73
N GLN A 254 -41.22 72.63 -34.01
CA GLN A 254 -42.62 72.49 -34.45
C GLN A 254 -43.14 71.08 -34.17
N ILE A 255 -42.31 70.06 -34.30
CA ILE A 255 -42.68 68.69 -33.96
C ILE A 255 -42.82 68.54 -32.44
N ASN A 256 -41.81 68.89 -31.65
CA ASN A 256 -41.79 68.68 -30.20
C ASN A 256 -42.80 69.56 -29.44
N LYS A 257 -42.86 70.86 -29.76
CA LYS A 257 -43.64 71.87 -29.02
C LYS A 257 -44.90 72.31 -29.75
N GLY A 258 -44.93 72.15 -31.07
CA GLY A 258 -46.06 72.56 -31.89
C GLY A 258 -47.10 71.46 -32.02
N LEU A 259 -46.72 70.23 -32.37
CA LEU A 259 -47.72 69.16 -32.50
C LEU A 259 -48.27 68.74 -31.13
N THR A 260 -49.59 68.74 -30.99
CA THR A 260 -50.26 68.12 -29.83
C THR A 260 -50.33 66.60 -30.00
N THR A 261 -50.63 65.87 -28.92
CA THR A 261 -50.83 64.42 -28.99
C THR A 261 -51.94 64.03 -29.96
N ASP A 262 -53.05 64.79 -29.96
CA ASP A 262 -54.17 64.54 -30.87
C ASP A 262 -53.79 64.75 -32.33
N GLN A 263 -52.93 65.75 -32.60
CA GLN A 263 -52.40 66.00 -33.95
C GLN A 263 -51.42 64.91 -34.40
N VAL A 264 -50.57 64.40 -33.51
CA VAL A 264 -49.69 63.25 -33.81
C VAL A 264 -50.52 62.00 -34.10
N ALA A 265 -51.58 61.72 -33.33
CA ALA A 265 -52.50 60.62 -33.58
C ALA A 265 -53.25 60.79 -34.92
N ALA A 266 -53.54 62.03 -35.31
CA ALA A 266 -54.22 62.37 -36.56
C ALA A 266 -53.34 62.28 -37.81
N LEU A 267 -52.01 62.21 -37.68
CA LEU A 267 -51.13 61.98 -38.83
C LEU A 267 -51.58 60.71 -39.60
N THR A 268 -51.55 60.79 -40.92
CA THR A 268 -51.69 59.56 -41.73
C THR A 268 -50.46 58.67 -41.52
N THR A 269 -50.55 57.39 -41.85
CA THR A 269 -49.36 56.50 -41.82
C THR A 269 -48.24 57.04 -42.72
N ALA A 270 -48.60 57.56 -43.90
CA ALA A 270 -47.67 58.27 -44.77
C ALA A 270 -47.05 59.50 -44.09
N GLY A 271 -47.84 60.29 -43.36
CA GLY A 271 -47.38 61.44 -42.58
C GLY A 271 -46.39 61.05 -41.48
N ALA A 272 -46.69 60.03 -40.68
CA ALA A 272 -45.77 59.52 -39.66
C ALA A 272 -44.45 59.03 -40.27
N THR A 273 -44.49 58.35 -41.43
CA THR A 273 -43.26 57.93 -42.15
C THR A 273 -42.51 59.07 -42.87
N ALA A 274 -43.15 60.23 -43.02
CA ALA A 274 -42.54 61.41 -43.60
C ALA A 274 -41.72 62.22 -42.59
N LEU A 275 -41.96 62.03 -41.29
CA LEU A 275 -41.11 62.60 -40.24
C LEU A 275 -39.65 62.19 -40.46
N THR A 276 -38.76 63.16 -40.48
CA THR A 276 -37.32 62.88 -40.57
C THR A 276 -36.82 62.17 -39.31
N THR A 277 -35.63 61.55 -39.36
CA THR A 277 -35.03 60.96 -38.15
C THR A 277 -34.86 61.97 -37.03
N ALA A 278 -34.47 63.21 -37.35
CA ALA A 278 -34.40 64.31 -36.39
C ALA A 278 -35.78 64.68 -35.83
N GLY A 279 -36.82 64.63 -36.67
CA GLY A 279 -38.20 64.84 -36.25
C GLY A 279 -38.70 63.77 -35.28
N VAL A 280 -38.47 62.50 -35.61
CA VAL A 280 -38.83 61.37 -34.74
C VAL A 280 -38.06 61.41 -33.41
N ALA A 281 -36.77 61.76 -33.43
CA ALA A 281 -35.96 61.96 -32.22
C ALA A 281 -36.43 63.14 -31.37
N ALA A 282 -37.11 64.12 -31.98
CA ALA A 282 -37.64 65.29 -31.29
C ALA A 282 -39.01 65.07 -30.65
N LEU A 283 -39.70 63.96 -30.96
CA LEU A 283 -40.98 63.63 -30.34
C LEU A 283 -40.83 63.52 -28.81
N THR A 284 -41.77 64.12 -28.08
CA THR A 284 -41.90 63.92 -26.64
C THR A 284 -42.46 62.53 -26.33
N THR A 285 -42.30 62.04 -25.11
CA THR A 285 -42.86 60.75 -24.68
C THR A 285 -44.37 60.69 -24.87
N ASP A 286 -45.09 61.78 -24.58
CA ASP A 286 -46.54 61.86 -24.75
C ASP A 286 -46.94 61.78 -26.24
N GLN A 287 -46.15 62.41 -27.12
CA GLN A 287 -46.36 62.30 -28.56
C GLN A 287 -46.05 60.89 -29.08
N VAL A 288 -45.04 60.20 -28.53
CA VAL A 288 -44.77 58.80 -28.87
C VAL A 288 -45.90 57.88 -28.39
N VAL A 289 -46.48 58.13 -27.20
CA VAL A 289 -47.67 57.43 -26.70
C VAL A 289 -48.88 57.64 -27.63
N ALA A 290 -49.02 58.84 -28.19
CA ALA A 290 -50.12 59.19 -29.07
C ALA A 290 -50.04 58.55 -30.47
N LEU A 291 -48.88 57.97 -30.85
CA LEU A 291 -48.77 57.23 -32.10
C LEU A 291 -49.69 56.01 -32.08
N ARG A 292 -50.56 55.92 -33.09
CA ARG A 292 -51.40 54.76 -33.35
C ARG A 292 -50.57 53.59 -33.84
N THR A 293 -51.04 52.38 -33.56
CA THR A 293 -50.33 51.13 -33.86
C THR A 293 -50.03 50.95 -35.36
N ASP A 294 -50.91 51.43 -36.25
CA ASP A 294 -50.71 51.44 -37.70
C ASP A 294 -49.61 52.43 -38.14
N GLN A 295 -49.49 53.58 -37.47
CA GLN A 295 -48.41 54.55 -37.71
C GLN A 295 -47.07 53.96 -37.28
N VAL A 296 -47.00 53.33 -36.10
CA VAL A 296 -45.78 52.68 -35.59
C VAL A 296 -45.34 51.53 -36.51
N ALA A 297 -46.28 50.68 -36.95
CA ALA A 297 -45.99 49.59 -37.89
C ALA A 297 -45.45 50.08 -39.24
N ALA A 298 -45.83 51.29 -39.66
CA ALA A 298 -45.37 51.90 -40.90
C ALA A 298 -43.99 52.56 -40.79
N LEU A 299 -43.50 52.88 -39.58
CA LEU A 299 -42.20 53.53 -39.38
C LEU A 299 -41.05 52.74 -40.00
N LYS A 300 -40.12 53.45 -40.61
CA LYS A 300 -38.91 52.87 -41.19
C LYS A 300 -37.89 52.54 -40.10
N THR A 301 -36.99 51.60 -40.37
CA THR A 301 -35.96 51.16 -39.41
C THR A 301 -35.09 52.30 -38.87
N HIS A 302 -34.73 53.29 -39.69
CA HIS A 302 -33.98 54.47 -39.24
C HIS A 302 -34.81 55.43 -38.38
N GLN A 303 -36.14 55.46 -38.53
CA GLN A 303 -37.02 56.25 -37.68
C GLN A 303 -37.17 55.57 -36.31
N ILE A 304 -37.33 54.24 -36.28
CA ILE A 304 -37.35 53.46 -35.04
C ILE A 304 -36.02 53.60 -34.29
N ALA A 305 -34.88 53.52 -34.99
CA ALA A 305 -33.56 53.74 -34.40
C ALA A 305 -33.33 55.18 -33.91
N ALA A 306 -34.11 56.15 -34.38
CA ALA A 306 -34.03 57.56 -33.98
C ALA A 306 -34.88 57.89 -32.74
N LEU A 307 -35.82 57.03 -32.35
CA LEU A 307 -36.57 57.19 -31.09
C LEU A 307 -35.61 57.23 -29.90
N THR A 308 -35.86 58.10 -28.94
CA THR A 308 -35.06 58.15 -27.70
C THR A 308 -35.33 56.90 -26.86
N THR A 309 -34.46 56.62 -25.88
CA THR A 309 -34.70 55.53 -24.92
C THR A 309 -36.01 55.75 -24.17
N ASP A 310 -36.29 56.99 -23.76
CA ASP A 310 -37.53 57.36 -23.06
C ASP A 310 -38.74 57.24 -23.99
N GLY A 311 -38.58 57.56 -25.28
CA GLY A 311 -39.60 57.34 -26.30
C GLY A 311 -39.94 55.86 -26.46
N ILE A 312 -38.92 54.98 -26.55
CA ILE A 312 -39.15 53.53 -26.56
C ILE A 312 -39.84 53.08 -25.27
N ALA A 313 -39.41 53.54 -24.09
CA ALA A 313 -40.04 53.20 -22.81
C ALA A 313 -41.50 53.65 -22.71
N ALA A 314 -41.82 54.79 -23.32
CA ALA A 314 -43.18 55.32 -23.37
C ALA A 314 -44.10 54.61 -24.37
N MET A 315 -43.56 53.81 -25.31
CA MET A 315 -44.39 53.08 -26.27
C MET A 315 -45.37 52.13 -25.56
N GLN A 316 -46.62 52.13 -25.98
CA GLN A 316 -47.58 51.12 -25.52
C GLN A 316 -47.16 49.72 -26.00
N THR A 317 -47.50 48.68 -25.24
CA THR A 317 -47.18 47.28 -25.58
C THR A 317 -47.73 46.86 -26.94
N ALA A 318 -48.93 47.33 -27.31
CA ALA A 318 -49.51 47.12 -28.65
C ALA A 318 -48.64 47.71 -29.78
N ASN A 319 -48.00 48.86 -29.53
CA ASN A 319 -47.10 49.50 -30.49
C ASN A 319 -45.79 48.71 -30.64
N VAL A 320 -45.26 48.15 -29.54
CA VAL A 320 -44.08 47.26 -29.58
C VAL A 320 -44.38 45.96 -30.34
N ALA A 321 -45.53 45.33 -30.08
CA ALA A 321 -45.98 44.12 -30.80
C ALA A 321 -46.17 44.36 -32.31
N ALA A 322 -46.52 45.59 -32.70
CA ALA A 322 -46.73 46.01 -34.07
C ALA A 322 -45.45 46.38 -34.83
N LEU A 323 -44.32 46.54 -34.15
CA LEU A 323 -43.03 46.71 -34.84
C LEU A 323 -42.79 45.54 -35.79
N THR A 324 -42.23 45.81 -36.96
CA THR A 324 -41.77 44.72 -37.83
C THR A 324 -40.54 44.04 -37.23
N THR A 325 -40.25 42.81 -37.63
CA THR A 325 -39.00 42.12 -37.23
C THR A 325 -37.75 42.93 -37.61
N ALA A 326 -37.77 43.60 -38.77
CA ALA A 326 -36.73 44.54 -39.17
C ALA A 326 -36.66 45.78 -38.27
N GLY A 327 -37.82 46.27 -37.79
CA GLY A 327 -37.93 47.37 -36.84
C GLY A 327 -37.32 47.02 -35.48
N VAL A 328 -37.66 45.86 -34.93
CA VAL A 328 -37.05 45.35 -33.69
C VAL A 328 -35.54 45.14 -33.86
N GLY A 329 -35.11 44.56 -34.97
CA GLY A 329 -33.68 44.43 -35.32
C GLY A 329 -32.96 45.77 -35.58
N ALA A 330 -33.69 46.88 -35.72
CA ALA A 330 -33.12 48.23 -35.88
C ALA A 330 -32.93 48.96 -34.55
N LEU A 331 -33.52 48.47 -33.45
CA LEU A 331 -33.30 49.05 -32.12
C LEU A 331 -31.81 49.03 -31.77
N THR A 332 -31.31 50.14 -31.25
CA THR A 332 -29.95 50.23 -30.74
C THR A 332 -29.83 49.46 -29.42
N THR A 333 -28.61 49.09 -29.03
CA THR A 333 -28.36 48.42 -27.74
C THR A 333 -28.75 49.31 -26.55
N ASN A 334 -28.65 50.63 -26.67
CA ASN A 334 -29.13 51.56 -25.65
C ASN A 334 -30.67 51.57 -25.54
N GLN A 335 -31.39 51.53 -26.67
CA GLN A 335 -32.84 51.40 -26.68
C GLN A 335 -33.30 50.06 -26.08
N VAL A 336 -32.58 48.97 -26.35
CA VAL A 336 -32.90 47.65 -25.76
C VAL A 336 -32.58 47.60 -24.26
N SER A 337 -31.41 48.10 -23.84
CA SER A 337 -30.95 48.02 -22.43
C SER A 337 -31.64 48.99 -21.48
N LYS A 338 -32.01 50.18 -21.95
CA LYS A 338 -32.58 51.26 -21.11
C LYS A 338 -33.98 51.69 -21.51
N GLY A 339 -34.39 51.40 -22.75
CA GLY A 339 -35.68 51.82 -23.29
C GLY A 339 -36.76 50.75 -23.16
N LEU A 340 -36.45 49.46 -23.32
CA LEU A 340 -37.47 48.42 -23.17
C LEU A 340 -37.78 48.14 -21.70
N THR A 341 -39.07 48.24 -21.36
CA THR A 341 -39.62 47.77 -20.09
C THR A 341 -39.92 46.26 -20.14
N THR A 342 -40.09 45.61 -19.00
CA THR A 342 -40.44 44.17 -18.94
C THR A 342 -41.75 43.85 -19.65
N ASP A 343 -42.77 44.71 -19.51
CA ASP A 343 -44.06 44.56 -20.20
C ASP A 343 -43.91 44.64 -21.72
N GLN A 344 -42.99 45.48 -22.20
CA GLN A 344 -42.69 45.59 -23.63
C GLN A 344 -41.87 44.40 -24.13
N VAL A 345 -40.99 43.82 -23.32
CA VAL A 345 -40.29 42.57 -23.66
C VAL A 345 -41.31 41.43 -23.79
N VAL A 346 -42.27 41.32 -22.87
CA VAL A 346 -43.39 40.35 -22.96
C VAL A 346 -44.28 40.61 -24.18
N ALA A 347 -44.46 41.87 -24.59
CA ALA A 347 -45.27 42.23 -25.74
C ALA A 347 -44.62 41.87 -27.10
N LEU A 348 -43.33 41.56 -27.14
CA LEU A 348 -42.68 41.08 -28.36
C LEU A 348 -43.26 39.73 -28.76
N ARG A 349 -43.63 39.60 -30.03
CA ARG A 349 -44.00 38.32 -30.63
C ARG A 349 -42.75 37.47 -30.81
N THR A 350 -42.93 36.16 -30.79
CA THR A 350 -41.84 35.17 -30.93
C THR A 350 -41.00 35.36 -32.21
N ASP A 351 -41.60 35.79 -33.32
CA ASP A 351 -40.88 36.11 -34.57
C ASP A 351 -40.04 37.40 -34.45
N GLN A 352 -40.49 38.37 -33.65
CA GLN A 352 -39.72 39.58 -33.31
C GLN A 352 -38.55 39.24 -32.38
N VAL A 353 -38.76 38.37 -31.39
CA VAL A 353 -37.67 37.89 -30.51
C VAL A 353 -36.62 37.13 -31.32
N ALA A 354 -37.03 36.25 -32.23
CA ALA A 354 -36.12 35.56 -33.14
C ALA A 354 -35.31 36.50 -34.05
N ALA A 355 -35.83 37.71 -34.30
CA ALA A 355 -35.16 38.74 -35.10
C ALA A 355 -34.20 39.64 -34.30
N LEU A 356 -34.14 39.50 -32.97
CA LEU A 356 -33.15 40.21 -32.15
C LEU A 356 -31.74 39.78 -32.55
N LYS A 357 -30.88 40.77 -32.79
CA LYS A 357 -29.46 40.57 -33.05
C LYS A 357 -28.75 40.18 -31.76
N THR A 358 -27.65 39.46 -31.89
CA THR A 358 -26.82 38.99 -30.77
C THR A 358 -26.44 40.11 -29.78
N ASN A 359 -26.07 41.29 -30.27
CA ASN A 359 -25.73 42.43 -29.43
C ASN A 359 -26.95 43.06 -28.72
N GLN A 360 -28.15 42.90 -29.28
CA GLN A 360 -29.40 43.33 -28.65
C GLN A 360 -29.78 42.36 -27.53
N VAL A 361 -29.68 41.04 -27.77
CA VAL A 361 -29.90 40.02 -26.72
C VAL A 361 -28.94 40.23 -25.54
N ALA A 362 -27.65 40.45 -25.81
CA ALA A 362 -26.66 40.75 -24.78
C ALA A 362 -26.93 42.09 -24.04
N ALA A 363 -27.71 42.99 -24.63
CA ALA A 363 -28.07 44.28 -24.03
C ALA A 363 -29.36 44.23 -23.20
N LEU A 364 -30.17 43.17 -23.26
CA LEU A 364 -31.36 43.04 -22.42
C LEU A 364 -30.98 43.09 -20.93
N SER A 365 -31.79 43.74 -20.10
CA SER A 365 -31.58 43.68 -18.65
C SER A 365 -31.83 42.27 -18.11
N THR A 366 -31.35 41.97 -16.90
CA THR A 366 -31.68 40.72 -16.20
C THR A 366 -33.19 40.54 -16.05
N ASP A 367 -33.89 41.62 -15.70
CA ASP A 367 -35.36 41.63 -15.55
C ASP A 367 -36.05 41.43 -16.90
N GLY A 368 -35.48 41.99 -17.98
CA GLY A 368 -35.94 41.76 -19.34
C GLY A 368 -35.85 40.29 -19.73
N ILE A 369 -34.70 39.64 -19.47
CA ILE A 369 -34.54 38.19 -19.69
C ILE A 369 -35.54 37.40 -18.82
N ALA A 370 -35.69 37.74 -17.54
CA ALA A 370 -36.62 37.06 -16.63
C ALA A 370 -38.08 37.17 -17.07
N ALA A 371 -38.46 38.31 -17.67
CA ALA A 371 -39.80 38.55 -18.18
C ALA A 371 -40.10 37.80 -19.49
N MET A 372 -39.10 37.34 -20.25
CA MET A 372 -39.33 36.63 -21.52
C MET A 372 -40.15 35.36 -21.32
N GLU A 373 -41.12 35.10 -22.20
CA GLU A 373 -41.83 33.82 -22.19
C GLU A 373 -40.89 32.67 -22.59
N THR A 374 -41.15 31.46 -22.08
CA THR A 374 -40.33 30.27 -22.38
C THR A 374 -40.25 29.96 -23.89
N ARG A 375 -41.35 30.20 -24.63
CA ARG A 375 -41.39 30.08 -26.09
C ARG A 375 -40.46 31.07 -26.78
N ASP A 376 -40.32 32.27 -26.23
CA ASP A 376 -39.48 33.32 -26.80
C ASP A 376 -38.01 33.07 -26.51
N VAL A 377 -37.67 32.57 -25.32
CA VAL A 377 -36.32 32.08 -25.00
C VAL A 377 -35.94 30.93 -25.95
N ALA A 378 -36.86 30.00 -26.24
CA ALA A 378 -36.63 28.93 -27.21
C ALA A 378 -36.47 29.43 -28.66
N ALA A 379 -37.01 30.61 -28.99
CA ALA A 379 -36.89 31.24 -30.30
C ALA A 379 -35.60 32.06 -30.49
N LEU A 380 -34.88 32.39 -29.41
CA LEU A 380 -33.57 33.03 -29.50
C LEU A 380 -32.59 32.16 -30.29
N THR A 381 -31.76 32.79 -31.11
CA THR A 381 -30.71 32.05 -31.81
C THR A 381 -29.67 31.49 -30.84
N THR A 382 -28.96 30.43 -31.22
CA THR A 382 -27.82 29.90 -30.43
C THR A 382 -26.73 30.96 -30.22
N ALA A 383 -26.52 31.85 -31.20
CA ALA A 383 -25.64 33.00 -31.03
C ALA A 383 -26.17 34.00 -29.99
N GLY A 384 -27.48 34.21 -29.93
CA GLY A 384 -28.14 35.02 -28.90
C GLY A 384 -27.95 34.44 -27.49
N ILE A 385 -28.26 33.15 -27.30
CA ILE A 385 -28.05 32.46 -26.03
C ILE A 385 -26.57 32.46 -25.62
N GLY A 386 -25.65 32.20 -26.57
CA GLY A 386 -24.21 32.26 -26.31
C GLY A 386 -23.67 33.66 -25.99
N ALA A 387 -24.43 34.73 -26.27
CA ALA A 387 -24.05 36.10 -25.96
C ALA A 387 -24.65 36.63 -24.65
N LEU A 388 -25.49 35.83 -23.96
CA LEU A 388 -25.95 36.17 -22.63
C LEU A 388 -24.76 36.30 -21.67
N THR A 389 -24.78 37.35 -20.87
CA THR A 389 -23.83 37.59 -19.79
C THR A 389 -24.08 36.62 -18.63
N THR A 390 -23.08 36.45 -17.77
CA THR A 390 -23.20 35.61 -16.57
C THR A 390 -24.28 36.10 -15.63
N ASP A 391 -24.51 37.42 -15.51
CA ASP A 391 -25.59 37.98 -14.70
C ASP A 391 -26.97 37.70 -15.32
N GLN A 392 -27.10 37.80 -16.66
CA GLN A 392 -28.35 37.43 -17.35
C GLN A 392 -28.67 35.95 -17.18
N ILE A 393 -27.67 35.06 -17.22
CA ILE A 393 -27.87 33.63 -16.98
C ILE A 393 -28.22 33.38 -15.51
N ASN A 394 -27.37 33.81 -14.57
CA ASN A 394 -27.54 33.51 -13.14
C ASN A 394 -28.81 34.13 -12.53
N LYS A 395 -29.03 35.43 -12.78
CA LYS A 395 -30.11 36.21 -12.13
C LYS A 395 -31.30 36.46 -13.04
N GLY A 396 -31.08 36.48 -14.35
CA GLY A 396 -32.13 36.79 -15.33
C GLY A 396 -32.91 35.54 -15.76
N MET A 397 -32.25 34.41 -15.99
CA MET A 397 -32.96 33.21 -16.45
C MET A 397 -33.70 32.51 -15.31
N THR A 398 -34.98 32.20 -15.50
CA THR A 398 -35.73 31.34 -14.59
C THR A 398 -35.47 29.85 -14.88
N THR A 399 -35.79 28.98 -13.94
CA THR A 399 -35.70 27.51 -14.14
C THR A 399 -36.56 27.04 -15.31
N ASP A 400 -37.76 27.60 -15.48
CA ASP A 400 -38.66 27.28 -16.59
C ASP A 400 -38.06 27.68 -17.94
N GLN A 401 -37.35 28.81 -17.99
CA GLN A 401 -36.63 29.25 -19.20
C GLN A 401 -35.43 28.38 -19.51
N VAL A 402 -34.68 27.91 -18.51
CA VAL A 402 -33.57 26.96 -18.70
C VAL A 402 -34.11 25.62 -19.22
N ALA A 403 -35.18 25.09 -18.64
CA ALA A 403 -35.84 23.86 -19.09
C ALA A 403 -36.37 23.99 -20.54
N ALA A 404 -36.80 25.18 -20.94
CA ALA A 404 -37.30 25.48 -22.28
C ALA A 404 -36.21 25.62 -23.36
N LEU A 405 -34.92 25.72 -22.99
CA LEU A 405 -33.85 25.74 -23.98
C LEU A 405 -33.92 24.50 -24.89
N THR A 406 -33.57 24.68 -26.16
CA THR A 406 -33.30 23.55 -27.04
C THR A 406 -31.93 22.96 -26.71
N THR A 407 -31.68 21.71 -27.10
CA THR A 407 -30.36 21.07 -26.95
C THR A 407 -29.26 21.83 -27.70
N ALA A 408 -29.58 22.43 -28.84
CA ALA A 408 -28.68 23.31 -29.59
C ALA A 408 -28.34 24.60 -28.83
N GLN A 409 -29.32 25.19 -28.13
CA GLN A 409 -29.10 26.37 -27.29
C GLN A 409 -28.29 26.04 -26.02
N ALA A 410 -28.63 24.96 -25.31
CA ALA A 410 -27.88 24.51 -24.14
C ALA A 410 -26.40 24.24 -24.50
N SER A 411 -26.13 23.58 -25.62
CA SER A 411 -24.76 23.34 -26.13
C SER A 411 -24.06 24.57 -26.72
N SER A 412 -24.77 25.70 -26.84
CA SER A 412 -24.22 27.01 -27.27
C SER A 412 -23.84 27.93 -26.11
N LEU A 413 -24.25 27.62 -24.88
CA LEU A 413 -23.83 28.35 -23.68
C LEU A 413 -22.30 28.36 -23.57
N THR A 414 -21.72 29.51 -23.23
CA THR A 414 -20.28 29.61 -23.01
C THR A 414 -19.90 28.89 -21.71
N THR A 415 -18.62 28.55 -21.53
CA THR A 415 -18.15 27.98 -20.26
C THR A 415 -18.37 28.93 -19.08
N ALA A 416 -18.20 30.25 -19.30
CA ALA A 416 -18.54 31.26 -18.30
C ALA A 416 -20.04 31.24 -17.96
N GLY A 417 -20.90 31.12 -18.98
CA GLY A 417 -22.34 31.00 -18.79
C GLY A 417 -22.73 29.75 -18.00
N VAL A 418 -22.17 28.58 -18.35
CA VAL A 418 -22.42 27.33 -17.63
C VAL A 418 -21.91 27.39 -16.18
N SER A 419 -20.76 28.01 -15.94
CA SER A 419 -20.24 28.22 -14.58
C SER A 419 -21.08 29.21 -13.75
N ALA A 420 -21.89 30.05 -14.40
CA ALA A 420 -22.75 31.03 -13.76
C ALA A 420 -24.15 30.48 -13.44
N LEU A 421 -24.51 29.29 -13.92
CA LEU A 421 -25.77 28.64 -13.58
C LEU A 421 -25.86 28.43 -12.06
N THR A 422 -27.02 28.74 -11.49
CA THR A 422 -27.35 28.37 -10.12
C THR A 422 -27.64 26.86 -10.03
N THR A 423 -27.62 26.30 -8.82
CA THR A 423 -27.96 24.88 -8.62
C THR A 423 -29.37 24.56 -9.08
N ASP A 424 -30.34 25.45 -8.84
CA ASP A 424 -31.73 25.28 -9.28
C ASP A 424 -31.84 25.29 -10.82
N GLN A 425 -31.04 26.11 -11.49
CA GLN A 425 -30.97 26.13 -12.95
C GLN A 425 -30.28 24.87 -13.50
N VAL A 426 -29.27 24.33 -12.82
CA VAL A 426 -28.67 23.04 -13.20
C VAL A 426 -29.68 21.91 -13.07
N VAL A 427 -30.45 21.85 -11.98
CA VAL A 427 -31.56 20.89 -11.79
C VAL A 427 -32.64 21.05 -12.86
N ALA A 428 -32.90 22.27 -13.32
CA ALA A 428 -33.90 22.54 -14.35
C ALA A 428 -33.48 22.08 -15.76
N LEU A 429 -32.20 21.73 -15.98
CA LEU A 429 -31.77 21.16 -17.26
C LEU A 429 -32.41 19.78 -17.45
N ARG A 430 -33.05 19.59 -18.59
CA ARG A 430 -33.54 18.29 -19.02
C ARG A 430 -32.37 17.37 -19.38
N THR A 431 -32.54 16.08 -19.15
CA THR A 431 -31.51 15.07 -19.42
C THR A 431 -30.99 15.08 -20.87
N ASP A 432 -31.82 15.42 -21.86
CA ASP A 432 -31.40 15.58 -23.27
C ASP A 432 -30.54 16.83 -23.49
N GLN A 433 -30.77 17.91 -22.74
CA GLN A 433 -29.92 19.10 -22.73
C GLN A 433 -28.58 18.82 -22.06
N VAL A 434 -28.57 18.12 -20.92
CA VAL A 434 -27.33 17.69 -20.25
C VAL A 434 -26.50 16.80 -21.16
N ALA A 435 -27.11 15.82 -21.83
CA ALA A 435 -26.43 14.95 -22.79
C ALA A 435 -25.86 15.73 -23.99
N ALA A 436 -26.46 16.86 -24.36
CA ALA A 436 -25.99 17.73 -25.44
C ALA A 436 -24.87 18.70 -25.02
N LEU A 437 -24.59 18.86 -23.72
CA LEU A 437 -23.48 19.68 -23.25
C LEU A 437 -22.15 19.14 -23.77
N LYS A 438 -21.30 20.05 -24.22
CA LYS A 438 -19.93 19.73 -24.65
C LYS A 438 -19.07 19.47 -23.43
N THR A 439 -18.01 18.67 -23.61
CA THR A 439 -17.06 18.31 -22.55
C THR A 439 -16.50 19.51 -21.78
N HIS A 440 -16.18 20.62 -22.46
CA HIS A 440 -15.70 21.83 -21.79
C HIS A 440 -16.78 22.59 -21.02
N GLN A 441 -18.05 22.43 -21.38
CA GLN A 441 -19.18 23.00 -20.64
C GLN A 441 -19.41 22.20 -19.36
N VAL A 442 -19.44 20.86 -19.42
CA VAL A 442 -19.53 20.00 -18.23
C VAL A 442 -18.37 20.26 -17.29
N LYS A 443 -17.13 20.37 -17.81
CA LYS A 443 -15.95 20.73 -17.01
C LYS A 443 -16.06 22.12 -16.37
N ALA A 444 -16.82 23.04 -16.93
CA ALA A 444 -17.01 24.39 -16.40
C ALA A 444 -18.07 24.48 -15.29
N LEU A 445 -18.88 23.44 -15.07
CA LEU A 445 -19.80 23.38 -13.94
C LEU A 445 -19.03 23.48 -12.61
N THR A 446 -19.59 24.20 -11.65
CA THR A 446 -19.02 24.26 -10.31
C THR A 446 -19.18 22.92 -9.59
N THR A 447 -18.47 22.71 -8.48
CA THR A 447 -18.69 21.52 -7.63
C THR A 447 -20.14 21.43 -7.17
N ASP A 448 -20.74 22.55 -6.77
CA ASP A 448 -22.13 22.62 -6.33
C ASP A 448 -23.10 22.35 -7.48
N GLY A 449 -22.76 22.81 -8.69
CA GLY A 449 -23.52 22.49 -9.90
C GLY A 449 -23.49 20.99 -10.21
N ILE A 450 -22.32 20.34 -10.15
CA ILE A 450 -22.23 18.88 -10.30
C ILE A 450 -23.03 18.17 -9.20
N ALA A 451 -22.93 18.60 -7.93
CA ALA A 451 -23.67 18.03 -6.81
C ALA A 451 -25.19 18.16 -6.96
N ALA A 452 -25.66 19.25 -7.59
CA ALA A 452 -27.07 19.50 -7.84
C ALA A 452 -27.64 18.68 -9.02
N MET A 453 -26.80 18.10 -9.89
CA MET A 453 -27.30 17.30 -11.02
C MET A 453 -28.14 16.11 -10.55
N GLU A 454 -29.23 15.80 -11.25
CA GLU A 454 -29.97 14.58 -10.96
C GLU A 454 -29.15 13.33 -11.36
N THR A 455 -29.39 12.20 -10.69
CA THR A 455 -28.68 10.94 -11.00
C THR A 455 -28.90 10.48 -12.45
N ARG A 456 -30.08 10.74 -13.02
CA ARG A 456 -30.38 10.45 -14.43
C ARG A 456 -29.55 11.31 -15.39
N ASP A 457 -29.23 12.53 -15.00
CA ASP A 457 -28.42 13.45 -15.80
C ASP A 457 -26.95 13.06 -15.77
N VAL A 458 -26.44 12.66 -14.60
CA VAL A 458 -25.09 12.09 -14.46
C VAL A 458 -24.94 10.81 -15.30
N ALA A 459 -25.96 9.95 -15.32
CA ALA A 459 -25.98 8.75 -16.16
C ALA A 459 -26.00 9.05 -17.67
N ALA A 460 -26.54 10.22 -18.07
CA ALA A 460 -26.60 10.67 -19.46
C ALA A 460 -25.34 11.39 -19.94
N LEU A 461 -24.41 11.74 -19.04
CA LEU A 461 -23.12 12.33 -19.41
C LEU A 461 -22.31 11.37 -20.28
N THR A 462 -21.66 11.92 -21.30
CA THR A 462 -20.75 11.16 -22.16
C THR A 462 -19.49 10.77 -21.38
N THR A 463 -18.87 9.63 -21.75
CA THR A 463 -17.60 9.18 -21.15
C THR A 463 -16.48 10.21 -21.30
N ALA A 464 -16.46 10.97 -22.41
CA ALA A 464 -15.54 12.08 -22.58
C ALA A 464 -15.75 13.21 -21.55
N SER A 465 -16.99 13.47 -21.14
CA SER A 465 -17.33 14.48 -20.13
C SER A 465 -16.97 14.00 -18.73
N ILE A 466 -17.28 12.75 -18.39
CA ILE A 466 -16.85 12.14 -17.12
C ILE A 466 -15.33 12.12 -16.99
N GLY A 467 -14.61 11.73 -18.05
CA GLY A 467 -13.15 11.74 -18.08
C GLY A 467 -12.51 13.14 -18.03
N ALA A 468 -13.28 14.20 -18.30
CA ALA A 468 -12.82 15.58 -18.22
C ALA A 468 -13.13 16.27 -16.88
N LEU A 469 -13.90 15.62 -16.00
CA LEU A 469 -14.15 16.13 -14.64
C LEU A 469 -12.82 16.31 -13.90
N THR A 470 -12.73 17.41 -13.18
CA THR A 470 -11.61 17.70 -12.29
C THR A 470 -11.67 16.86 -11.03
N THR A 471 -10.55 16.73 -10.33
CA THR A 471 -10.50 16.01 -9.05
C THR A 471 -11.37 16.66 -7.98
N ASP A 472 -11.56 17.99 -8.00
CA ASP A 472 -12.49 18.67 -7.10
C ASP A 472 -13.96 18.37 -7.45
N GLN A 473 -14.32 18.35 -8.74
CA GLN A 473 -15.65 17.96 -9.19
C GLN A 473 -15.97 16.51 -8.82
N ILE A 474 -14.99 15.61 -8.86
CA ILE A 474 -15.17 14.23 -8.44
C ILE A 474 -15.28 14.16 -6.91
N SER A 475 -14.27 14.64 -6.16
CA SER A 475 -14.19 14.45 -4.70
C SER A 475 -15.21 15.26 -3.88
N LYS A 476 -15.61 16.44 -4.36
CA LYS A 476 -16.51 17.37 -3.64
C LYS A 476 -17.84 17.60 -4.36
N GLY A 477 -17.86 17.42 -5.69
CA GLY A 477 -19.05 17.62 -6.49
C GLY A 477 -19.93 16.38 -6.57
N LEU A 478 -19.38 15.21 -6.92
CA LEU A 478 -20.20 14.01 -7.05
C LEU A 478 -20.70 13.52 -5.68
N THR A 479 -22.00 13.31 -5.55
CA THR A 479 -22.59 12.62 -4.40
C THR A 479 -22.42 11.11 -4.55
N THR A 480 -22.63 10.36 -3.46
CA THR A 480 -22.61 8.88 -3.49
C THR A 480 -23.68 8.32 -4.43
N ASP A 481 -24.87 8.90 -4.45
CA ASP A 481 -25.95 8.50 -5.36
C ASP A 481 -25.58 8.74 -6.83
N GLN A 482 -24.87 9.83 -7.12
CA GLN A 482 -24.40 10.13 -8.47
C GLN A 482 -23.27 9.19 -8.91
N VAL A 483 -22.36 8.79 -8.01
CA VAL A 483 -21.34 7.77 -8.29
C VAL A 483 -21.99 6.41 -8.57
N ALA A 484 -22.98 6.01 -7.77
CA ALA A 484 -23.76 4.78 -8.00
C ALA A 484 -24.57 4.81 -9.31
N ALA A 485 -24.95 6.00 -9.77
CA ALA A 485 -25.67 6.22 -11.03
C ALA A 485 -24.77 6.21 -12.27
N LEU A 486 -23.44 6.30 -12.13
CA LEU A 486 -22.53 6.17 -13.26
C LEU A 486 -22.79 4.85 -14.00
N THR A 487 -22.74 4.89 -15.34
CA THR A 487 -22.70 3.64 -16.10
C THR A 487 -21.34 2.96 -15.89
N THR A 488 -21.22 1.66 -16.18
CA THR A 488 -19.91 0.97 -16.16
C THR A 488 -18.92 1.62 -17.13
N ALA A 489 -19.39 2.13 -18.27
CA ALA A 489 -18.60 2.95 -19.20
C ALA A 489 -18.18 4.29 -18.58
N GLY A 490 -19.03 4.92 -17.78
CA GLY A 490 -18.72 6.14 -17.03
C GLY A 490 -17.65 5.91 -15.97
N ALA A 491 -17.80 4.89 -15.13
CA ALA A 491 -16.80 4.53 -14.11
C ALA A 491 -15.43 4.21 -14.73
N THR A 492 -15.39 3.54 -15.88
CA THR A 492 -14.15 3.23 -16.62
C THR A 492 -13.59 4.40 -17.44
N ALA A 493 -14.34 5.49 -17.56
CA ALA A 493 -13.90 6.74 -18.17
C ALA A 493 -13.23 7.70 -17.18
N LEU A 494 -13.42 7.51 -15.86
CA LEU A 494 -12.67 8.24 -14.84
C LEU A 494 -11.17 8.04 -15.05
N THR A 495 -10.43 9.14 -15.07
CA THR A 495 -8.97 9.09 -15.16
C THR A 495 -8.36 8.50 -13.89
N THR A 496 -7.10 8.09 -13.92
CA THR A 496 -6.40 7.63 -12.70
C THR A 496 -6.38 8.70 -11.61
N ALA A 497 -6.19 9.97 -11.99
CA ALA A 497 -6.28 11.09 -11.06
C ALA A 497 -7.70 11.25 -10.48
N GLY A 498 -8.72 11.03 -11.31
CA GLY A 498 -10.12 11.05 -10.87
C GLY A 498 -10.44 9.92 -9.88
N VAL A 499 -10.01 8.69 -10.17
CA VAL A 499 -10.19 7.54 -9.26
C VAL A 499 -9.43 7.74 -7.95
N ALA A 500 -8.22 8.28 -8.00
CA ALA A 500 -7.44 8.63 -6.81
C ALA A 500 -8.09 9.76 -5.96
N ALA A 501 -8.94 10.58 -6.58
CA ALA A 501 -9.67 11.65 -5.91
C ALA A 501 -11.00 11.19 -5.29
N LEU A 502 -11.47 9.98 -5.57
CA LEU A 502 -12.67 9.45 -4.93
C LEU A 502 -12.49 9.42 -3.40
N THR A 503 -13.49 9.90 -2.67
CA THR A 503 -13.58 9.74 -1.23
C THR A 503 -13.91 8.29 -0.87
N THR A 504 -13.69 7.88 0.37
CA THR A 504 -14.04 6.53 0.83
C THR A 504 -15.54 6.23 0.67
N ASP A 505 -16.40 7.21 0.95
CA ASP A 505 -17.85 7.07 0.78
C ASP A 505 -18.24 6.89 -0.69
N GLN A 506 -17.56 7.60 -1.60
CA GLN A 506 -17.75 7.42 -3.04
C GLN A 506 -17.23 6.06 -3.53
N VAL A 507 -16.14 5.55 -2.97
CA VAL A 507 -15.66 4.19 -3.28
C VAL A 507 -16.67 3.14 -2.81
N VAL A 508 -17.25 3.30 -1.61
CA VAL A 508 -18.35 2.44 -1.10
C VAL A 508 -19.60 2.52 -1.98
N ALA A 509 -19.87 3.69 -2.57
CA ALA A 509 -21.03 3.89 -3.43
C ALA A 509 -20.87 3.28 -4.84
N LEU A 510 -19.66 2.85 -5.22
CA LEU A 510 -19.47 2.11 -6.46
C LEU A 510 -20.23 0.79 -6.38
N ARG A 511 -21.06 0.52 -7.37
CA ARG A 511 -21.71 -0.77 -7.51
C ARG A 511 -20.69 -1.83 -7.93
N THR A 512 -20.93 -3.07 -7.52
CA THR A 512 -20.05 -4.21 -7.83
C THR A 512 -19.81 -4.41 -9.34
N ASP A 513 -20.77 -4.09 -10.20
CA ASP A 513 -20.60 -4.13 -11.66
C ASP A 513 -19.67 -3.03 -12.20
N GLN A 514 -19.68 -1.85 -11.57
CA GLN A 514 -18.76 -0.76 -11.87
C GLN A 514 -17.33 -1.13 -11.42
N VAL A 515 -17.17 -1.68 -10.21
CA VAL A 515 -15.88 -2.13 -9.68
C VAL A 515 -15.28 -3.22 -10.57
N ALA A 516 -16.08 -4.22 -10.96
CA ALA A 516 -15.64 -5.29 -11.86
C ALA A 516 -15.19 -4.78 -13.23
N ALA A 517 -15.74 -3.65 -13.69
CA ALA A 517 -15.39 -3.03 -14.95
C ALA A 517 -14.11 -2.17 -14.88
N LEU A 518 -13.66 -1.75 -13.69
CA LEU A 518 -12.48 -0.89 -13.52
C LEU A 518 -11.23 -1.51 -14.17
N LYS A 519 -10.46 -0.66 -14.84
CA LYS A 519 -9.19 -1.06 -15.46
C LYS A 519 -8.10 -1.20 -14.41
N THR A 520 -7.08 -2.00 -14.69
CA THR A 520 -5.95 -2.26 -13.77
C THR A 520 -5.25 -1.00 -13.28
N HIS A 521 -5.07 0.02 -14.14
CA HIS A 521 -4.49 1.30 -13.74
C HIS A 521 -5.42 2.15 -12.87
N GLN A 522 -6.75 1.98 -12.97
CA GLN A 522 -7.72 2.63 -12.10
C GLN A 522 -7.70 1.98 -10.70
N ILE A 523 -7.67 0.64 -10.64
CA ILE A 523 -7.52 -0.10 -9.37
C ILE A 523 -6.21 0.27 -8.67
N ALA A 524 -5.10 0.34 -9.41
CA ALA A 524 -3.81 0.77 -8.88
C ALA A 524 -3.79 2.26 -8.44
N ALA A 525 -4.74 3.08 -8.90
CA ALA A 525 -4.86 4.48 -8.52
C ALA A 525 -5.74 4.72 -7.28
N LEU A 526 -6.54 3.72 -6.84
CA LEU A 526 -7.28 3.82 -5.58
C LEU A 526 -6.31 4.05 -4.41
N THR A 527 -6.70 4.90 -3.47
CA THR A 527 -5.89 5.12 -2.27
C THR A 527 -5.93 3.88 -1.36
N THR A 528 -5.01 3.78 -0.40
CA THR A 528 -5.06 2.71 0.61
C THR A 528 -6.39 2.73 1.37
N ASP A 529 -6.87 3.92 1.72
CA ASP A 529 -8.13 4.11 2.44
C ASP A 529 -9.33 3.75 1.54
N GLY A 530 -9.25 4.05 0.24
CA GLY A 530 -10.23 3.62 -0.74
C GLY A 530 -10.31 2.09 -0.84
N ILE A 531 -9.17 1.41 -0.93
CA ILE A 531 -9.13 -0.07 -0.89
C ILE A 531 -9.72 -0.59 0.43
N ALA A 532 -9.36 -0.02 1.57
CA ALA A 532 -9.89 -0.41 2.88
C ALA A 532 -11.41 -0.21 3.00
N ALA A 533 -11.95 0.81 2.34
CA ALA A 533 -13.37 1.11 2.32
C ALA A 533 -14.19 0.22 1.38
N MET A 534 -13.55 -0.46 0.40
CA MET A 534 -14.27 -1.35 -0.53
C MET A 534 -15.06 -2.43 0.22
N GLN A 535 -16.27 -2.73 -0.26
CA GLN A 535 -17.05 -3.83 0.31
C GLN A 535 -16.43 -5.18 -0.10
N THR A 536 -16.63 -6.21 0.71
CA THR A 536 -16.10 -7.56 0.42
C THR A 536 -16.62 -8.13 -0.90
N ALA A 537 -17.87 -7.83 -1.26
CA ALA A 537 -18.45 -8.19 -2.56
C ALA A 537 -17.70 -7.54 -3.74
N ASP A 538 -17.24 -6.30 -3.57
CA ASP A 538 -16.49 -5.56 -4.60
C ASP A 538 -15.08 -6.11 -4.76
N VAL A 539 -14.42 -6.47 -3.66
CA VAL A 539 -13.11 -7.15 -3.68
C VAL A 539 -13.21 -8.51 -4.37
N ALA A 540 -14.25 -9.29 -4.07
CA ALA A 540 -14.52 -10.57 -4.73
C ALA A 540 -14.87 -10.43 -6.23
N ALA A 541 -15.35 -9.25 -6.64
CA ALA A 541 -15.69 -8.95 -8.03
C ALA A 541 -14.50 -8.44 -8.86
N LEU A 542 -13.38 -8.06 -8.22
CA LEU A 542 -12.16 -7.71 -8.94
C LEU A 542 -11.71 -8.85 -9.87
N THR A 543 -11.20 -8.51 -11.05
CA THR A 543 -10.57 -9.51 -11.90
C THR A 543 -9.23 -9.96 -11.30
N THR A 544 -8.74 -11.14 -11.68
CA THR A 544 -7.38 -11.60 -11.28
C THR A 544 -6.30 -10.60 -11.72
N ALA A 545 -6.46 -9.98 -12.90
CA ALA A 545 -5.60 -8.90 -13.36
C ALA A 545 -5.70 -7.63 -12.49
N GLY A 546 -6.91 -7.32 -11.99
CA GLY A 546 -7.16 -6.24 -11.05
C GLY A 546 -6.47 -6.44 -9.71
N VAL A 547 -6.61 -7.63 -9.12
CA VAL A 547 -5.90 -7.99 -7.87
C VAL A 547 -4.39 -7.97 -8.07
N GLY A 548 -3.90 -8.50 -9.20
CA GLY A 548 -2.48 -8.42 -9.58
C GLY A 548 -1.97 -7.01 -9.89
N ALA A 549 -2.86 -6.02 -10.03
CA ALA A 549 -2.52 -4.61 -10.24
C ALA A 549 -2.39 -3.82 -8.93
N LEU A 550 -2.89 -4.35 -7.79
CA LEU A 550 -2.73 -3.73 -6.49
C LEU A 550 -1.25 -3.49 -6.17
N THR A 551 -0.92 -2.30 -5.72
CA THR A 551 0.43 -1.97 -5.26
C THR A 551 0.70 -2.65 -3.92
N THR A 552 1.97 -2.82 -3.56
CA THR A 552 2.35 -3.39 -2.25
C THR A 552 1.88 -2.52 -1.08
N ASN A 553 1.76 -1.20 -1.25
CA ASN A 553 1.16 -0.33 -0.24
C ASN A 553 -0.34 -0.57 -0.07
N GLN A 554 -1.08 -0.75 -1.16
CA GLN A 554 -2.51 -1.12 -1.12
C GLN A 554 -2.71 -2.49 -0.46
N VAL A 555 -1.85 -3.48 -0.75
CA VAL A 555 -1.94 -4.81 -0.13
C VAL A 555 -1.57 -4.77 1.37
N SER A 556 -0.52 -4.04 1.75
CA SER A 556 -0.03 -4.02 3.14
C SER A 556 -0.84 -3.14 4.09
N LYS A 557 -1.44 -2.05 3.58
CA LYS A 557 -2.14 -1.05 4.41
C LYS A 557 -3.62 -0.87 4.05
N GLY A 558 -4.02 -1.24 2.84
CA GLY A 558 -5.38 -1.07 2.36
C GLY A 558 -6.24 -2.30 2.60
N LEU A 559 -5.76 -3.51 2.34
CA LEU A 559 -6.56 -4.72 2.53
C LEU A 559 -6.80 -5.00 4.01
N THR A 560 -8.07 -5.11 4.39
CA THR A 560 -8.51 -5.60 5.70
C THR A 560 -8.55 -7.14 5.71
N THR A 561 -8.61 -7.75 6.90
CA THR A 561 -8.71 -9.21 7.03
C THR A 561 -9.98 -9.77 6.37
N ASP A 562 -11.11 -9.08 6.49
CA ASP A 562 -12.36 -9.48 5.85
C ASP A 562 -12.27 -9.42 4.32
N GLN A 563 -11.53 -8.45 3.78
CA GLN A 563 -11.27 -8.36 2.35
C GLN A 563 -10.28 -9.43 1.86
N VAL A 564 -9.30 -9.82 2.68
CA VAL A 564 -8.42 -10.96 2.37
C VAL A 564 -9.21 -12.27 2.32
N VAL A 565 -10.14 -12.49 3.25
CA VAL A 565 -11.08 -13.63 3.23
C VAL A 565 -12.02 -13.58 2.04
N ALA A 566 -12.43 -12.38 1.59
CA ALA A 566 -13.32 -12.21 0.45
C ALA A 566 -12.66 -12.50 -0.91
N LEU A 567 -11.32 -12.56 -0.98
CA LEU A 567 -10.62 -12.94 -2.19
C LEU A 567 -10.98 -14.38 -2.56
N ARG A 568 -11.38 -14.58 -3.81
CA ARG A 568 -11.53 -15.92 -4.38
C ARG A 568 -10.16 -16.57 -4.55
N THR A 569 -10.13 -17.90 -4.48
CA THR A 569 -8.90 -18.69 -4.66
C THR A 569 -8.17 -18.42 -5.98
N ASP A 570 -8.87 -18.11 -7.07
CA ASP A 570 -8.26 -17.71 -8.35
C ASP A 570 -7.60 -16.33 -8.29
N GLN A 571 -8.15 -15.40 -7.50
CA GLN A 571 -7.55 -14.09 -7.22
C GLN A 571 -6.32 -14.21 -6.33
N VAL A 572 -6.35 -15.07 -5.31
CA VAL A 572 -5.19 -15.35 -4.45
C VAL A 572 -4.05 -15.97 -5.26
N ALA A 573 -4.35 -16.93 -6.14
CA ALA A 573 -3.36 -17.51 -7.04
C ALA A 573 -2.74 -16.48 -8.01
N ALA A 574 -3.44 -15.38 -8.30
CA ALA A 574 -2.96 -14.29 -9.15
C ALA A 574 -2.13 -13.23 -8.40
N LEU A 575 -2.02 -13.31 -7.07
CA LEU A 575 -1.13 -12.43 -6.30
C LEU A 575 0.32 -12.63 -6.73
N LYS A 576 0.99 -11.53 -7.04
CA LYS A 576 2.42 -11.50 -7.34
C LYS A 576 3.22 -11.74 -6.07
N THR A 577 4.43 -12.27 -6.23
CA THR A 577 5.35 -12.58 -5.13
C THR A 577 5.59 -11.39 -4.19
N ASN A 578 5.75 -10.17 -4.72
CA ASN A 578 5.92 -8.96 -3.91
C ASN A 578 4.63 -8.52 -3.19
N GLN A 579 3.45 -8.88 -3.70
CA GLN A 579 2.18 -8.64 -3.02
C GLN A 579 1.99 -9.62 -1.87
N VAL A 580 2.32 -10.91 -2.06
CA VAL A 580 2.30 -11.92 -0.99
C VAL A 580 3.25 -11.53 0.15
N ALA A 581 4.47 -11.09 -0.18
CA ALA A 581 5.43 -10.58 0.81
C ALA A 581 4.96 -9.28 1.51
N ALA A 582 4.00 -8.55 0.94
CA ALA A 582 3.46 -7.32 1.51
C ALA A 582 2.21 -7.55 2.39
N LEU A 583 1.59 -8.74 2.37
CA LEU A 583 0.46 -9.05 3.26
C LEU A 583 0.87 -8.87 4.72
N SER A 584 0.00 -8.31 5.55
CA SER A 584 0.24 -8.25 6.99
C SER A 584 0.22 -9.65 7.61
N THR A 585 0.77 -9.81 8.82
CA THR A 585 0.66 -11.07 9.58
C THR A 585 -0.80 -11.47 9.79
N ASP A 586 -1.66 -10.49 10.10
CA ASP A 586 -3.09 -10.70 10.30
C ASP A 586 -3.79 -11.08 8.99
N GLY A 587 -3.35 -10.49 7.87
CA GLY A 587 -3.82 -10.86 6.54
C GLY A 587 -3.48 -12.31 6.22
N ILE A 588 -2.24 -12.75 6.46
CA ILE A 588 -1.84 -14.16 6.31
C ILE A 588 -2.67 -15.07 7.23
N ALA A 589 -2.85 -14.69 8.51
CA ALA A 589 -3.64 -15.46 9.47
C ALA A 589 -5.12 -15.60 9.07
N ALA A 590 -5.67 -14.58 8.43
CA ALA A 590 -7.06 -14.57 7.94
C ALA A 590 -7.26 -15.41 6.66
N MET A 591 -6.21 -15.73 5.89
CA MET A 591 -6.35 -16.51 4.65
C MET A 591 -6.98 -17.88 4.91
N GLU A 592 -7.92 -18.30 4.05
CA GLU A 592 -8.43 -19.67 4.12
C GLU A 592 -7.33 -20.68 3.76
N THR A 593 -7.39 -21.89 4.31
CA THR A 593 -6.40 -22.95 4.02
C THR A 593 -6.32 -23.32 2.54
N ARG A 594 -7.45 -23.27 1.82
CA ARG A 594 -7.52 -23.44 0.36
C ARG A 594 -6.75 -22.36 -0.39
N ASP A 595 -6.78 -21.13 0.12
CA ASP A 595 -6.13 -19.98 -0.52
C ASP A 595 -4.62 -20.00 -0.27
N VAL A 596 -4.19 -20.41 0.92
CA VAL A 596 -2.77 -20.70 1.20
C VAL A 596 -2.24 -21.81 0.28
N ALA A 597 -3.03 -22.87 0.04
CA ALA A 597 -2.67 -23.93 -0.90
C ALA A 597 -2.63 -23.45 -2.37
N ALA A 598 -3.34 -22.35 -2.71
CA ALA A 598 -3.35 -21.75 -4.04
C ALA A 598 -2.20 -20.76 -4.29
N LEU A 599 -1.50 -20.30 -3.24
CA LEU A 599 -0.31 -19.48 -3.39
C LEU A 599 0.77 -20.20 -4.20
N THR A 600 1.46 -19.47 -5.07
CA THR A 600 2.59 -20.04 -5.79
C THR A 600 3.74 -20.41 -4.85
N THR A 601 4.59 -21.36 -5.23
CA THR A 601 5.81 -21.70 -4.48
C THR A 601 6.75 -20.49 -4.33
N ALA A 602 6.79 -19.60 -5.34
CA ALA A 602 7.50 -18.33 -5.23
C ALA A 602 6.87 -17.40 -4.19
N GLY A 603 5.53 -17.37 -4.09
CA GLY A 603 4.80 -16.64 -3.05
C GLY A 603 5.13 -17.14 -1.64
N ILE A 604 5.05 -18.45 -1.41
CA ILE A 604 5.42 -19.07 -0.13
C ILE A 604 6.89 -18.83 0.22
N GLY A 605 7.80 -18.96 -0.75
CA GLY A 605 9.22 -18.67 -0.56
C GLY A 605 9.54 -17.20 -0.28
N ALA A 606 8.61 -16.28 -0.57
CA ALA A 606 8.76 -14.85 -0.31
C ALA A 606 8.13 -14.39 1.01
N LEU A 607 7.45 -15.28 1.75
CA LEU A 607 6.95 -14.97 3.08
C LEU A 607 8.13 -14.61 4.00
N THR A 608 7.95 -13.52 4.75
CA THR A 608 8.88 -13.09 5.78
C THR A 608 8.82 -14.03 6.99
N THR A 609 9.87 -14.01 7.80
CA THR A 609 9.92 -14.80 9.03
C THR A 609 8.81 -14.44 10.02
N ASP A 610 8.39 -13.17 10.07
CA ASP A 610 7.25 -12.74 10.90
C ASP A 610 5.92 -13.26 10.34
N GLN A 611 5.70 -13.23 9.02
CA GLN A 611 4.51 -13.82 8.40
C GLN A 611 4.43 -15.34 8.63
N ILE A 612 5.56 -16.05 8.58
CA ILE A 612 5.59 -17.49 8.89
C ILE A 612 5.32 -17.71 10.37
N ASN A 613 6.10 -17.09 11.27
CA ASN A 613 6.03 -17.36 12.72
C ASN A 613 4.69 -16.90 13.33
N LYS A 614 4.25 -15.68 13.03
CA LYS A 614 3.08 -15.05 13.67
C LYS A 614 1.82 -15.06 12.81
N GLY A 615 1.99 -15.08 11.49
CA GLY A 615 0.87 -15.03 10.55
C GLY A 615 0.31 -16.39 10.21
N MET A 616 1.14 -17.40 9.97
CA MET A 616 0.64 -18.73 9.58
C MET A 616 0.07 -19.48 10.79
N THR A 617 -1.17 -19.95 10.66
CA THR A 617 -1.76 -20.89 11.62
C THR A 617 -1.27 -22.32 11.37
N THR A 618 -1.44 -23.20 12.35
CA THR A 618 -1.11 -24.63 12.20
C THR A 618 -1.94 -25.29 11.10
N ASP A 619 -3.22 -24.94 10.96
CA ASP A 619 -4.08 -25.43 9.89
C ASP A 619 -3.57 -24.99 8.50
N GLN A 620 -3.05 -23.77 8.38
CA GLN A 620 -2.47 -23.27 7.13
C GLN A 620 -1.13 -23.95 6.80
N VAL A 621 -0.28 -24.24 7.80
CA VAL A 621 0.95 -25.03 7.61
C VAL A 621 0.61 -26.44 7.16
N ALA A 622 -0.36 -27.08 7.81
CA ALA A 622 -0.85 -28.40 7.43
C ALA A 622 -1.48 -28.41 6.03
N ALA A 623 -2.01 -27.27 5.55
CA ALA A 623 -2.61 -27.14 4.22
C ALA A 623 -1.58 -26.94 3.09
N LEU A 624 -0.31 -26.65 3.39
CA LEU A 624 0.72 -26.51 2.36
C LEU A 624 0.80 -27.76 1.47
N THR A 625 1.09 -27.56 0.19
CA THR A 625 1.50 -28.65 -0.69
C THR A 625 2.96 -29.03 -0.40
N THR A 626 3.38 -30.24 -0.77
CA THR A 626 4.78 -30.67 -0.64
C THR A 626 5.73 -29.77 -1.45
N ALA A 627 5.28 -29.27 -2.61
CA ALA A 627 6.01 -28.29 -3.41
C ALA A 627 6.18 -26.94 -2.69
N GLN A 628 5.16 -26.48 -1.96
CA GLN A 628 5.24 -25.26 -1.17
C GLN A 628 6.12 -25.44 0.07
N ALA A 629 5.99 -26.54 0.82
CA ALA A 629 6.85 -26.84 1.96
C ALA A 629 8.34 -26.88 1.58
N SER A 630 8.67 -27.53 0.45
CA SER A 630 10.04 -27.58 -0.10
C SER A 630 10.53 -26.26 -0.72
N SER A 631 9.65 -25.25 -0.84
CA SER A 631 9.96 -23.90 -1.31
C SER A 631 10.24 -22.89 -0.20
N LEU A 632 9.93 -23.23 1.06
CA LEU A 632 10.29 -22.42 2.23
C LEU A 632 11.80 -22.15 2.25
N THR A 633 12.19 -20.92 2.55
CA THR A 633 13.61 -20.60 2.72
C THR A 633 14.14 -21.20 4.02
N THR A 634 15.45 -21.33 4.18
CA THR A 634 16.06 -21.77 5.45
C THR A 634 15.72 -20.82 6.60
N ALA A 635 15.67 -19.51 6.34
CA ALA A 635 15.19 -18.52 7.30
C ALA A 635 13.73 -18.76 7.68
N GLY A 636 12.87 -19.06 6.70
CA GLY A 636 11.48 -19.43 6.93
C GLY A 636 11.31 -20.69 7.77
N VAL A 637 12.06 -21.75 7.47
CA VAL A 637 12.04 -23.00 8.27
C VAL A 637 12.55 -22.76 9.69
N SER A 638 13.59 -21.93 9.87
CA SER A 638 14.09 -21.56 11.20
C SER A 638 13.12 -20.69 12.01
N ALA A 639 12.18 -20.02 11.33
CA ALA A 639 11.18 -19.16 11.96
C ALA A 639 9.90 -19.92 12.35
N LEU A 640 9.74 -21.19 11.94
CA LEU A 640 8.61 -22.02 12.35
C LEU A 640 8.59 -22.18 13.88
N THR A 641 7.41 -22.02 14.47
CA THR A 641 7.17 -22.38 15.86
C THR A 641 7.12 -23.90 16.02
N THR A 642 7.26 -24.40 17.25
CA THR A 642 7.16 -25.84 17.53
C THR A 642 5.79 -26.40 17.13
N ASP A 643 4.71 -25.64 17.36
CA ASP A 643 3.36 -26.05 16.97
C ASP A 643 3.20 -26.12 15.45
N GLN A 644 3.83 -25.20 14.72
CA GLN A 644 3.87 -25.24 13.25
C GLN A 644 4.72 -26.40 12.72
N VAL A 645 5.81 -26.76 13.40
CA VAL A 645 6.60 -27.96 13.04
C VAL A 645 5.77 -29.23 13.25
N VAL A 646 5.04 -29.34 14.37
CA VAL A 646 4.10 -30.46 14.63
C VAL A 646 2.97 -30.50 13.59
N ALA A 647 2.52 -29.35 13.11
CA ALA A 647 1.46 -29.28 12.11
C ALA A 647 1.89 -29.72 10.70
N LEU A 648 3.19 -29.85 10.44
CA LEU A 648 3.67 -30.39 9.17
C LEU A 648 3.24 -31.85 9.04
N ARG A 649 2.60 -32.17 7.92
CA ARG A 649 2.31 -33.55 7.57
C ARG A 649 3.61 -34.27 7.19
N THR A 650 3.65 -35.58 7.44
CA THR A 650 4.81 -36.43 7.14
C THR A 650 5.26 -36.37 5.67
N ASP A 651 4.34 -36.19 4.72
CA ASP A 651 4.68 -36.02 3.30
C ASP A 651 5.35 -34.67 3.00
N GLN A 652 4.98 -33.62 3.74
CA GLN A 652 5.64 -32.30 3.67
C GLN A 652 7.04 -32.36 4.29
N VAL A 653 7.20 -33.03 5.44
CA VAL A 653 8.51 -33.25 6.08
C VAL A 653 9.45 -34.03 5.16
N ALA A 654 8.96 -35.12 4.55
CA ALA A 654 9.73 -35.91 3.59
C ALA A 654 10.14 -35.10 2.34
N ALA A 655 9.36 -34.07 1.98
CA ALA A 655 9.66 -33.18 0.87
C ALA A 655 10.67 -32.07 1.21
N LEU A 656 10.98 -31.83 2.50
CA LEU A 656 11.98 -30.83 2.90
C LEU A 656 13.35 -31.19 2.35
N LYS A 657 14.02 -30.19 1.78
CA LYS A 657 15.40 -30.30 1.30
C LYS A 657 16.35 -30.40 2.49
N THR A 658 17.49 -31.05 2.27
CA THR A 658 18.53 -31.26 3.29
C THR A 658 18.93 -29.98 4.03
N HIS A 659 19.07 -28.84 3.33
CA HIS A 659 19.41 -27.57 3.97
C HIS A 659 18.26 -26.94 4.77
N GLN A 660 16.99 -27.26 4.44
CA GLN A 660 15.84 -26.84 5.23
C GLN A 660 15.79 -27.62 6.55
N VAL A 661 16.01 -28.94 6.50
CA VAL A 661 16.09 -29.78 7.72
C VAL A 661 17.24 -29.33 8.63
N ALA A 662 18.42 -29.04 8.06
CA ALA A 662 19.55 -28.48 8.81
C ALA A 662 19.29 -27.07 9.37
N ALA A 663 18.28 -26.35 8.87
CA ALA A 663 17.90 -25.02 9.35
C ALA A 663 16.87 -25.04 10.48
N LEU A 664 16.27 -26.20 10.80
CA LEU A 664 15.40 -26.35 11.96
C LEU A 664 16.15 -25.97 13.25
N THR A 665 15.48 -25.27 14.14
CA THR A 665 16.02 -25.01 15.49
C THR A 665 16.09 -26.31 16.28
N THR A 666 16.85 -26.34 17.39
CA THR A 666 16.86 -27.52 18.27
C THR A 666 15.48 -27.84 18.80
N ASP A 667 14.70 -26.82 19.16
CA ASP A 667 13.32 -26.97 19.65
C ASP A 667 12.40 -27.47 18.54
N GLY A 668 12.58 -26.98 17.31
CA GLY A 668 11.88 -27.49 16.12
C GLY A 668 12.21 -28.95 15.85
N THR A 669 13.49 -29.35 15.91
CA THR A 669 13.90 -30.76 15.80
C THR A 669 13.26 -31.61 16.90
N ALA A 670 13.23 -31.13 18.14
CA ALA A 670 12.59 -31.83 19.26
C ALA A 670 11.07 -31.96 19.11
N ALA A 671 10.43 -30.97 18.48
CA ALA A 671 8.99 -30.95 18.24
C ALA A 671 8.53 -31.89 17.11
N MET A 672 9.43 -32.35 16.22
CA MET A 672 9.05 -33.29 15.15
C MET A 672 8.44 -34.58 15.71
N GLU A 673 7.38 -35.09 15.09
CA GLU A 673 6.87 -36.39 15.50
C GLU A 673 7.85 -37.51 15.10
N THR A 674 7.83 -38.64 15.82
CA THR A 674 8.72 -39.79 15.51
C THR A 674 8.51 -40.34 14.09
N ARG A 675 7.28 -40.28 13.58
CA ARG A 675 6.96 -40.67 12.19
C ARG A 675 7.61 -39.75 11.16
N ASP A 676 7.77 -38.47 11.50
CA ASP A 676 8.33 -37.46 10.61
C ASP A 676 9.84 -37.58 10.55
N VAL A 677 10.47 -37.87 11.69
CA VAL A 677 11.92 -38.20 11.76
C VAL A 677 12.22 -39.44 10.91
N ALA A 678 11.40 -40.50 11.01
CA ALA A 678 11.56 -41.71 10.21
C ALA A 678 11.23 -41.53 8.71
N ALA A 679 10.61 -40.40 8.33
CA ALA A 679 10.34 -40.05 6.94
C ALA A 679 11.46 -39.19 6.32
N LEU A 680 12.44 -38.73 7.12
CA LEU A 680 13.59 -37.99 6.63
C LEU A 680 14.51 -38.87 5.79
N THR A 681 15.13 -38.26 4.78
CA THR A 681 16.16 -38.96 4.01
C THR A 681 17.45 -39.13 4.84
N THR A 682 18.23 -40.17 4.55
CA THR A 682 19.57 -40.36 5.15
C THR A 682 20.51 -39.18 4.89
N ALA A 683 20.34 -38.46 3.78
CA ALA A 683 21.08 -37.23 3.52
C ALA A 683 20.68 -36.10 4.48
N SER A 684 19.39 -35.99 4.81
CA SER A 684 18.88 -35.02 5.80
C SER A 684 19.36 -35.35 7.22
N ILE A 685 19.33 -36.62 7.64
CA ILE A 685 19.87 -37.06 8.94
C ILE A 685 21.39 -36.83 9.01
N GLY A 686 22.13 -37.14 7.95
CA GLY A 686 23.56 -36.87 7.88
C GLY A 686 23.93 -35.37 7.86
N ALA A 687 22.98 -34.49 7.55
CA ALA A 687 23.18 -33.04 7.56
C ALA A 687 22.77 -32.36 8.87
N LEU A 688 22.20 -33.10 9.83
CA LEU A 688 21.90 -32.56 11.16
C LEU A 688 23.17 -32.04 11.82
N THR A 689 23.07 -30.85 12.40
CA THR A 689 24.14 -30.27 13.20
C THR A 689 24.33 -31.05 14.50
N THR A 690 25.52 -30.98 15.11
CA THR A 690 25.77 -31.63 16.40
C THR A 690 24.87 -31.11 17.52
N ASN A 691 24.42 -29.85 17.46
CA ASN A 691 23.42 -29.33 18.41
C ASN A 691 22.03 -29.93 18.17
N GLN A 692 21.60 -30.08 16.92
CA GLN A 692 20.34 -30.77 16.60
C GLN A 692 20.39 -32.25 17.02
N VAL A 693 21.53 -32.93 16.83
CA VAL A 693 21.69 -34.32 17.29
C VAL A 693 21.68 -34.41 18.81
N SER A 694 22.49 -33.60 19.52
CA SER A 694 22.67 -33.74 20.99
C SER A 694 21.55 -33.12 21.83
N LYS A 695 20.89 -32.06 21.34
CA LYS A 695 19.87 -31.30 22.09
C LYS A 695 18.51 -31.26 21.42
N GLY A 696 18.46 -31.48 20.10
CA GLY A 696 17.21 -31.48 19.34
C GLY A 696 16.55 -32.86 19.34
N LEU A 697 17.28 -33.92 19.00
CA LEU A 697 16.71 -35.27 18.97
C LEU A 697 16.36 -35.75 20.37
N THR A 698 15.10 -36.11 20.58
CA THR A 698 14.66 -36.80 21.80
C THR A 698 15.05 -38.28 21.74
N THR A 699 15.03 -38.96 22.89
CA THR A 699 15.28 -40.42 22.95
C THR A 699 14.29 -41.20 22.09
N ASP A 700 13.02 -40.80 22.07
CA ASP A 700 11.98 -41.44 21.26
C ASP A 700 12.25 -41.25 19.76
N GLN A 701 12.73 -40.07 19.34
CA GLN A 701 13.13 -39.82 17.96
C GLN A 701 14.38 -40.60 17.55
N VAL A 702 15.37 -40.74 18.44
CA VAL A 702 16.55 -41.61 18.19
C VAL A 702 16.13 -43.06 18.04
N ALA A 703 15.27 -43.55 18.92
CA ALA A 703 14.70 -44.89 18.84
C ALA A 703 13.83 -45.10 17.59
N ALA A 704 13.26 -44.04 17.01
CA ALA A 704 12.46 -44.09 15.79
C ALA A 704 13.28 -44.12 14.49
N LEU A 705 14.57 -43.74 14.51
CA LEU A 705 15.43 -43.77 13.32
C LEU A 705 15.40 -45.14 12.64
N THR A 706 15.44 -45.16 11.32
CA THR A 706 15.71 -46.40 10.60
C THR A 706 17.17 -46.82 10.77
N THR A 707 17.48 -48.10 10.55
CA THR A 707 18.87 -48.58 10.61
C THR A 707 19.77 -47.87 9.59
N ALA A 708 19.21 -47.50 8.43
CA ALA A 708 19.90 -46.72 7.41
C ALA A 708 20.18 -45.27 7.87
N GLU A 709 19.23 -44.65 8.57
CA GLU A 709 19.38 -43.30 9.13
C GLU A 709 20.41 -43.27 10.28
N ALA A 710 20.36 -44.23 11.21
CA ALA A 710 21.37 -44.37 12.26
C ALA A 710 22.78 -44.55 11.66
N ALA A 711 22.91 -45.37 10.61
CA ALA A 711 24.16 -45.56 9.86
C ALA A 711 24.57 -44.35 8.99
N SER A 712 23.71 -43.34 8.84
CA SER A 712 23.97 -42.10 8.10
C SER A 712 24.44 -40.94 8.98
N LEU A 713 24.29 -41.05 10.31
CA LEU A 713 24.83 -40.06 11.26
C LEU A 713 26.33 -39.89 11.05
N THR A 714 26.79 -38.64 11.01
CA THR A 714 28.22 -38.35 10.89
C THR A 714 28.96 -38.77 12.15
N THR A 715 30.28 -38.97 12.07
CA THR A 715 31.10 -39.25 13.27
C THR A 715 31.01 -38.12 14.29
N ALA A 716 30.91 -36.86 13.84
CA ALA A 716 30.67 -35.72 14.71
C ALA A 716 29.31 -35.82 15.42
N GLY A 717 28.25 -36.17 14.67
CA GLY A 717 26.92 -36.43 15.23
C GLY A 717 26.95 -37.54 16.28
N VAL A 718 27.55 -38.69 15.97
CA VAL A 718 27.68 -39.83 16.89
C VAL A 718 28.48 -39.47 18.15
N SER A 719 29.57 -38.69 17.99
CA SER A 719 30.35 -38.21 19.15
C SER A 719 29.61 -37.19 20.02
N SER A 720 28.55 -36.56 19.49
CA SER A 720 27.71 -35.62 20.21
C SER A 720 26.49 -36.25 20.89
N LEU A 721 26.21 -37.54 20.64
CA LEU A 721 25.10 -38.24 21.30
C LEU A 721 25.30 -38.19 22.82
N THR A 722 24.22 -37.86 23.54
CA THR A 722 24.16 -37.99 24.99
C THR A 722 24.08 -39.47 25.39
N THR A 723 24.41 -39.79 26.64
CA THR A 723 24.29 -41.17 27.14
C THR A 723 22.86 -41.71 27.03
N ASP A 724 21.85 -40.86 27.28
CA ASP A 724 20.44 -41.25 27.17
C ASP A 724 20.05 -41.55 25.72
N GLN A 725 20.58 -40.78 24.76
CA GLN A 725 20.39 -41.06 23.33
C GLN A 725 21.13 -42.33 22.88
N VAL A 726 22.30 -42.63 23.44
CA VAL A 726 23.00 -43.90 23.17
C VAL A 726 22.20 -45.09 23.71
N VAL A 727 21.62 -44.96 24.92
CA VAL A 727 20.72 -45.98 25.51
C VAL A 727 19.44 -46.15 24.68
N ALA A 728 18.95 -45.07 24.06
CA ALA A 728 17.75 -45.12 23.23
C ALA A 728 17.96 -45.77 21.85
N LEU A 729 19.22 -45.99 21.43
CA LEU A 729 19.48 -46.74 20.20
C LEU A 729 18.96 -48.17 20.36
N ARG A 730 18.14 -48.60 19.42
CA ARG A 730 17.71 -49.99 19.34
C ARG A 730 18.90 -50.86 18.91
N THR A 731 18.89 -52.11 19.38
CA THR A 731 19.94 -53.08 19.08
C THR A 731 20.18 -53.31 17.58
N ASP A 732 19.14 -53.21 16.73
CA ASP A 732 19.26 -53.27 15.26
C ASP A 732 19.96 -52.04 14.65
N GLN A 733 19.73 -50.86 15.23
CA GLN A 733 20.42 -49.62 14.85
C GLN A 733 21.91 -49.67 15.25
N VAL A 734 22.22 -50.18 16.45
CA VAL A 734 23.61 -50.38 16.90
C VAL A 734 24.36 -51.35 15.99
N ALA A 735 23.73 -52.46 15.61
CA ALA A 735 24.31 -53.43 14.67
C ALA A 735 24.59 -52.82 13.28
N ALA A 736 23.80 -51.80 12.88
CA ALA A 736 23.95 -51.11 11.60
C ALA A 736 25.03 -50.00 11.63
N LEU A 737 25.54 -49.60 12.79
CA LEU A 737 26.58 -48.58 12.89
C LEU A 737 27.87 -49.02 12.17
N LYS A 738 28.45 -48.08 11.44
CA LYS A 738 29.73 -48.28 10.74
C LYS A 738 30.89 -48.22 11.73
N THR A 739 32.01 -48.86 11.38
CA THR A 739 33.20 -48.94 12.25
C THR A 739 33.75 -47.57 12.68
N HIS A 740 33.70 -46.56 11.81
CA HIS A 740 34.10 -45.20 12.16
C HIS A 740 33.11 -44.48 13.08
N GLN A 741 31.82 -44.83 13.04
CA GLN A 741 30.82 -44.33 13.98
C GLN A 741 31.04 -44.94 15.36
N ILE A 742 31.29 -46.26 15.44
CA ILE A 742 31.63 -46.94 16.70
C ILE A 742 32.90 -46.36 17.31
N ALA A 743 33.94 -46.11 16.51
CA ALA A 743 35.17 -45.47 16.98
C ALA A 743 34.98 -44.00 17.42
N ALA A 744 33.88 -43.35 17.01
CA ALA A 744 33.54 -41.97 17.38
C ALA A 744 32.68 -41.87 18.65
N LEU A 745 32.12 -42.98 19.16
CA LEU A 745 31.39 -42.99 20.43
C LEU A 745 32.31 -42.54 21.57
N THR A 746 31.79 -41.75 22.50
CA THR A 746 32.55 -41.36 23.69
C THR A 746 32.74 -42.55 24.62
N THR A 747 33.70 -42.46 25.56
CA THR A 747 33.86 -43.50 26.59
C THR A 747 32.59 -43.67 27.41
N ASP A 748 31.92 -42.57 27.74
CA ASP A 748 30.67 -42.57 28.50
C ASP A 748 29.52 -43.16 27.67
N GLY A 749 29.50 -42.89 26.37
CA GLY A 749 28.56 -43.51 25.44
C GLY A 749 28.74 -45.04 25.39
N ILE A 750 29.99 -45.53 25.26
CA ILE A 750 30.27 -46.96 25.34
C ILE A 750 29.83 -47.54 26.68
N ALA A 751 30.14 -46.87 27.81
CA ALA A 751 29.73 -47.33 29.14
C ALA A 751 28.20 -47.37 29.32
N ALA A 752 27.47 -46.47 28.65
CA ALA A 752 26.01 -46.41 28.71
C ALA A 752 25.33 -47.46 27.82
N MET A 753 26.02 -48.08 26.84
CA MET A 753 25.42 -49.10 25.97
C MET A 753 24.86 -50.27 26.78
N GLN A 754 23.70 -50.79 26.36
CA GLN A 754 23.16 -52.00 26.97
C GLN A 754 23.99 -53.22 26.55
N THR A 755 24.00 -54.26 27.37
CA THR A 755 24.75 -55.50 27.09
C THR A 755 24.29 -56.18 25.79
N ALA A 756 23.00 -56.11 25.48
CA ALA A 756 22.45 -56.59 24.20
C ALA A 756 23.02 -55.82 22.99
N ASP A 757 23.25 -54.52 23.13
CA ASP A 757 23.80 -53.67 22.08
C ASP A 757 25.29 -53.97 21.85
N VAL A 758 26.05 -54.17 22.93
CA VAL A 758 27.46 -54.60 22.85
C VAL A 758 27.57 -55.97 22.18
N ALA A 759 26.70 -56.92 22.54
CA ALA A 759 26.62 -58.20 21.87
C ALA A 759 26.25 -58.03 20.38
N ALA A 760 25.39 -57.09 20.02
CA ALA A 760 25.00 -56.86 18.63
C ALA A 760 26.07 -56.21 17.74
N LEU A 761 27.15 -55.65 18.32
CA LEU A 761 28.27 -55.13 17.54
C LEU A 761 28.83 -56.20 16.59
N THR A 762 29.19 -55.79 15.39
CA THR A 762 29.93 -56.67 14.49
C THR A 762 31.36 -56.90 15.02
N THR A 763 31.99 -58.01 14.66
CA THR A 763 33.41 -58.26 15.00
C THR A 763 34.34 -57.15 14.50
N ALA A 764 34.04 -56.59 13.33
CA ALA A 764 34.72 -55.41 12.80
C ALA A 764 34.48 -54.15 13.65
N GLY A 765 33.27 -53.99 14.18
CA GLY A 765 32.90 -52.92 15.11
C GLY A 765 33.68 -53.00 16.44
N VAL A 766 33.73 -54.18 17.07
CA VAL A 766 34.52 -54.42 18.27
C VAL A 766 36.01 -54.19 18.01
N GLY A 767 36.53 -54.65 16.86
CA GLY A 767 37.89 -54.37 16.42
C GLY A 767 38.18 -52.90 16.07
N ALA A 768 37.16 -52.04 15.95
CA ALA A 768 37.29 -50.61 15.71
C ALA A 768 37.34 -49.78 17.02
N LEU A 769 36.99 -50.36 18.17
CA LEU A 769 37.08 -49.68 19.47
C LEU A 769 38.50 -49.19 19.73
N THR A 770 38.62 -47.94 20.14
CA THR A 770 39.91 -47.37 20.57
C THR A 770 40.35 -47.96 21.91
N THR A 771 41.64 -47.90 22.21
CA THR A 771 42.16 -48.36 23.52
C THR A 771 41.57 -47.58 24.70
N ASN A 772 41.20 -46.31 24.50
CA ASN A 772 40.50 -45.52 25.52
C ASN A 772 39.07 -46.01 25.75
N GLN A 773 38.31 -46.31 24.68
CA GLN A 773 36.98 -46.91 24.80
C GLN A 773 37.03 -48.28 25.48
N VAL A 774 38.04 -49.11 25.20
CA VAL A 774 38.21 -50.42 25.85
C VAL A 774 38.61 -50.29 27.32
N SER A 775 39.53 -49.39 27.66
CA SER A 775 40.06 -49.27 29.03
C SER A 775 39.17 -48.47 29.98
N LYS A 776 38.37 -47.52 29.47
CA LYS A 776 37.56 -46.59 30.28
C LYS A 776 36.07 -46.66 29.99
N GLY A 777 35.67 -47.16 28.81
CA GLY A 777 34.28 -47.23 28.39
C GLY A 777 33.65 -48.59 28.71
N LEU A 778 34.33 -49.70 28.43
CA LEU A 778 33.75 -51.02 28.69
C LEU A 778 33.62 -51.31 30.19
N THR A 779 32.38 -51.60 30.61
CA THR A 779 32.11 -52.15 31.94
C THR A 779 32.35 -53.65 31.97
N THR A 780 32.46 -54.25 33.16
CA THR A 780 32.64 -55.71 33.30
C THR A 780 31.45 -56.48 32.73
N ASP A 781 30.22 -55.99 32.92
CA ASP A 781 29.02 -56.62 32.36
C ASP A 781 29.02 -56.58 30.82
N GLN A 782 29.55 -55.51 30.24
CA GLN A 782 29.72 -55.40 28.79
C GLN A 782 30.84 -56.31 28.26
N VAL A 783 31.91 -56.53 29.03
CA VAL A 783 32.94 -57.51 28.68
C VAL A 783 32.37 -58.93 28.68
N VAL A 784 31.56 -59.29 29.68
CA VAL A 784 30.82 -60.57 29.74
C VAL A 784 29.83 -60.71 28.58
N ALA A 785 29.22 -59.61 28.15
CA ALA A 785 28.25 -59.62 27.05
C ALA A 785 28.88 -59.81 25.66
N LEU A 786 30.21 -59.68 25.51
CA LEU A 786 30.88 -59.95 24.26
C LEU A 786 30.72 -61.44 23.91
N ARG A 787 30.28 -61.71 22.68
CA ARG A 787 30.34 -63.06 22.14
C ARG A 787 31.79 -63.48 21.93
N THR A 788 32.05 -64.78 22.03
CA THR A 788 33.38 -65.35 21.83
C THR A 788 34.01 -65.01 20.46
N ASP A 789 33.22 -64.85 19.40
CA ASP A 789 33.72 -64.41 18.08
C ASP A 789 34.15 -62.93 18.08
N GLN A 790 33.48 -62.08 18.86
CA GLN A 790 33.87 -60.69 19.08
C GLN A 790 35.14 -60.57 19.92
N VAL A 791 35.28 -61.40 20.97
CA VAL A 791 36.51 -61.46 21.78
C VAL A 791 37.70 -61.91 20.91
N ALA A 792 37.52 -62.93 20.08
CA ALA A 792 38.55 -63.39 19.15
C ALA A 792 38.98 -62.31 18.14
N ALA A 793 38.08 -61.36 17.83
CA ALA A 793 38.35 -60.23 16.94
C ALA A 793 39.04 -59.04 17.63
N LEU A 794 39.19 -59.05 18.96
CA LEU A 794 39.96 -58.02 19.66
C LEU A 794 41.41 -58.01 19.19
N LYS A 795 41.89 -56.82 18.84
CA LYS A 795 43.29 -56.60 18.50
C LYS A 795 44.14 -56.65 19.76
N THR A 796 45.40 -57.04 19.60
CA THR A 796 46.34 -57.20 20.72
C THR A 796 46.47 -55.96 21.61
N HIS A 797 46.43 -54.76 21.03
CA HIS A 797 46.47 -53.51 21.82
C HIS A 797 45.17 -53.22 22.58
N GLN A 798 44.02 -53.72 22.10
CA GLN A 798 42.74 -53.63 22.81
C GLN A 798 42.75 -54.60 24.00
N VAL A 799 43.18 -55.86 23.81
CA VAL A 799 43.32 -56.83 24.93
C VAL A 799 44.29 -56.32 25.99
N LYS A 800 45.42 -55.72 25.57
CA LYS A 800 46.37 -55.08 26.50
C LYS A 800 45.77 -53.86 27.23
N ALA A 801 44.77 -53.21 26.65
CA ALA A 801 44.10 -52.06 27.27
C ALA A 801 42.98 -52.45 28.24
N LEU A 802 42.51 -53.71 28.24
CA LEU A 802 41.51 -54.17 29.22
C LEU A 802 42.02 -53.97 30.65
N THR A 803 41.14 -53.53 31.53
CA THR A 803 41.45 -53.44 32.96
C THR A 803 41.64 -54.83 33.55
N THR A 804 42.25 -54.92 34.74
CA THR A 804 42.35 -56.20 35.46
C THR A 804 40.97 -56.79 35.72
N ASP A 805 40.00 -55.96 36.07
CA ASP A 805 38.62 -56.38 36.33
C ASP A 805 37.94 -56.85 35.03
N GLY A 806 38.22 -56.19 33.90
CA GLY A 806 37.75 -56.62 32.59
C GLY A 806 38.32 -57.98 32.21
N ILE A 807 39.61 -58.23 32.42
CA ILE A 807 40.21 -59.55 32.21
C ILE A 807 39.57 -60.58 33.15
N ALA A 808 39.37 -60.26 34.43
CA ALA A 808 38.75 -61.15 35.40
C ALA A 808 37.29 -61.49 35.06
N ALA A 809 36.58 -60.56 34.44
CA ALA A 809 35.19 -60.74 34.01
C ALA A 809 35.04 -61.60 32.74
N MET A 810 36.10 -61.79 31.94
CA MET A 810 36.02 -62.60 30.72
C MET A 810 35.58 -64.04 31.02
N GLU A 811 34.73 -64.61 30.17
CA GLU A 811 34.37 -66.02 30.31
C GLU A 811 35.56 -66.92 29.92
N THR A 812 35.59 -68.15 30.44
CA THR A 812 36.69 -69.08 30.17
C THR A 812 36.81 -69.45 28.69
N ALA A 813 35.68 -69.54 27.98
CA ALA A 813 35.64 -69.73 26.53
C ALA A 813 36.27 -68.56 25.77
N ASP A 814 36.04 -67.34 26.24
CA ASP A 814 36.57 -66.11 25.66
C ASP A 814 38.09 -65.99 25.86
N VAL A 815 38.58 -66.31 27.05
CA VAL A 815 40.03 -66.38 27.32
C VAL A 815 40.69 -67.43 26.44
N ALA A 816 40.07 -68.59 26.22
CA ALA A 816 40.58 -69.63 25.32
C ALA A 816 40.56 -69.20 23.84
N ALA A 817 39.65 -68.30 23.45
CA ALA A 817 39.55 -67.76 22.10
C ALA A 817 40.58 -66.65 21.78
N LEU A 818 41.23 -66.06 22.80
CA LEU A 818 42.27 -65.05 22.59
C LEU A 818 43.45 -65.61 21.78
N THR A 819 44.01 -64.77 20.91
CA THR A 819 45.21 -65.15 20.17
C THR A 819 46.43 -65.28 21.10
N THR A 820 47.38 -66.14 20.75
CA THR A 820 48.65 -66.28 21.48
C THR A 820 49.43 -64.96 21.54
N ALA A 821 49.33 -64.13 20.50
CA ALA A 821 49.89 -62.78 20.50
C ALA A 821 49.25 -61.88 21.58
N SER A 822 47.96 -62.02 21.84
CA SER A 822 47.24 -61.24 22.84
C SER A 822 47.55 -61.71 24.26
N ILE A 823 47.62 -63.03 24.49
CA ILE A 823 48.07 -63.60 25.76
C ILE A 823 49.51 -63.20 26.07
N GLY A 824 50.41 -63.26 25.08
CA GLY A 824 51.80 -62.82 25.25
C GLY A 824 51.97 -61.31 25.47
N ALA A 825 50.96 -60.50 25.14
CA ALA A 825 50.97 -59.05 25.32
C ALA A 825 50.35 -58.58 26.64
N LEU A 826 49.74 -59.49 27.42
CA LEU A 826 49.19 -59.17 28.74
C LEU A 826 50.27 -58.59 29.66
N THR A 827 49.90 -57.58 30.43
CA THR A 827 50.79 -57.02 31.45
C THR A 827 50.89 -57.97 32.64
N THR A 828 51.93 -57.80 33.45
CA THR A 828 52.11 -58.59 34.67
C THR A 828 50.98 -58.38 35.68
N ASP A 829 50.37 -57.19 35.72
CA ASP A 829 49.17 -56.93 36.54
C ASP A 829 47.93 -57.65 35.98
N GLN A 830 47.71 -57.62 34.65
CA GLN A 830 46.61 -58.38 34.03
C GLN A 830 46.74 -59.89 34.26
N ILE A 831 47.97 -60.42 34.29
CA ILE A 831 48.21 -61.83 34.63
C ILE A 831 47.97 -62.06 36.12
N SER A 832 48.69 -61.37 37.01
CA SER A 832 48.68 -61.66 38.46
C SER A 832 47.37 -61.30 39.18
N LYS A 833 46.67 -60.27 38.72
CA LYS A 833 45.44 -59.75 39.36
C LYS A 833 44.19 -59.91 38.50
N GLY A 834 44.35 -59.97 37.19
CA GLY A 834 43.24 -60.10 36.26
C GLY A 834 42.83 -61.54 36.00
N LEU A 835 43.78 -62.45 35.70
CA LEU A 835 43.42 -63.83 35.40
C LEU A 835 42.94 -64.57 36.65
N THR A 836 41.74 -65.14 36.59
CA THR A 836 41.25 -66.07 37.62
C THR A 836 41.89 -67.46 37.43
N THR A 837 41.82 -68.29 38.46
CA THR A 837 42.31 -69.69 38.37
C THR A 837 41.58 -70.47 37.29
N ASP A 838 40.26 -70.28 37.14
CA ASP A 838 39.47 -70.96 36.12
C ASP A 838 39.86 -70.51 34.71
N GLN A 839 40.18 -69.23 34.53
CA GLN A 839 40.69 -68.70 33.26
C GLN A 839 42.10 -69.21 32.92
N VAL A 840 42.99 -69.32 33.91
CA VAL A 840 44.32 -69.94 33.72
C VAL A 840 44.17 -71.41 33.34
N ALA A 841 43.30 -72.14 34.03
CA ALA A 841 42.98 -73.52 33.70
C ALA A 841 42.33 -73.66 32.31
N ALA A 842 41.67 -72.63 31.79
CA ALA A 842 41.04 -72.63 30.46
C ALA A 842 42.01 -72.32 29.31
N LEU A 843 43.21 -71.76 29.59
CA LEU A 843 44.19 -71.47 28.54
C LEU A 843 44.51 -72.71 27.69
N THR A 844 44.75 -72.51 26.42
CA THR A 844 45.30 -73.56 25.56
C THR A 844 46.79 -73.74 25.83
N THR A 845 47.33 -74.92 25.55
CA THR A 845 48.77 -75.19 25.67
C THR A 845 49.60 -74.22 24.81
N ALA A 846 49.09 -73.81 23.65
CA ALA A 846 49.72 -72.81 22.80
C ALA A 846 49.74 -71.41 23.42
N GLN A 847 48.66 -71.01 24.11
CA GLN A 847 48.60 -69.74 24.84
C GLN A 847 49.55 -69.74 26.04
N VAL A 848 49.61 -70.82 26.82
CA VAL A 848 50.57 -70.95 27.94
C VAL A 848 52.02 -70.88 27.44
N ALA A 849 52.32 -71.56 26.32
CA ALA A 849 53.65 -71.50 25.69
C ALA A 849 53.98 -70.12 25.06
N SER A 850 53.01 -69.21 24.95
CA SER A 850 53.18 -67.84 24.45
C SER A 850 53.40 -66.81 25.55
N LEU A 851 53.18 -67.16 26.83
CA LEU A 851 53.45 -66.27 27.96
C LEU A 851 54.93 -65.85 27.97
N THR A 852 55.18 -64.56 28.20
CA THR A 852 56.54 -64.08 28.37
C THR A 852 57.13 -64.59 29.68
N THR A 853 58.45 -64.59 29.81
CA THR A 853 59.11 -64.94 31.09
C THR A 853 58.68 -64.02 32.23
N ALA A 854 58.46 -62.74 31.96
CA ALA A 854 57.91 -61.80 32.93
C ALA A 854 56.46 -62.15 33.32
N GLY A 855 55.65 -62.58 32.36
CA GLY A 855 54.29 -63.05 32.62
C GLY A 855 54.24 -64.32 33.46
N VAL A 856 55.10 -65.30 33.17
CA VAL A 856 55.21 -66.53 33.96
C VAL A 856 55.71 -66.24 35.39
N ALA A 857 56.65 -65.33 35.54
CA ALA A 857 57.12 -64.88 36.85
C ALA A 857 56.05 -64.12 37.65
N ALA A 858 55.07 -63.52 36.97
CA ALA A 858 53.95 -62.81 37.60
C ALA A 858 52.80 -63.73 38.03
N LEU A 859 52.79 -65.01 37.64
CA LEU A 859 51.76 -65.95 38.09
C LEU A 859 51.77 -66.06 39.61
N THR A 860 50.58 -65.96 40.22
CA THR A 860 50.41 -66.25 41.64
C THR A 860 50.51 -67.75 41.89
N THR A 861 50.75 -68.17 43.13
CA THR A 861 50.80 -69.59 43.48
C THR A 861 49.51 -70.32 43.14
N ASP A 862 48.36 -69.68 43.36
CA ASP A 862 47.05 -70.25 43.04
C ASP A 862 46.86 -70.41 41.52
N GLN A 863 47.36 -69.47 40.72
CA GLN A 863 47.36 -69.57 39.26
C GLN A 863 48.31 -70.67 38.76
N VAL A 864 49.48 -70.85 39.40
CA VAL A 864 50.38 -71.97 39.08
C VAL A 864 49.73 -73.30 39.39
N VAL A 865 49.02 -73.42 40.52
CA VAL A 865 48.24 -74.62 40.89
C VAL A 865 47.09 -74.88 39.91
N ALA A 866 46.50 -73.83 39.35
CA ALA A 866 45.40 -73.95 38.40
C ALA A 866 45.85 -74.39 37.00
N LEU A 867 47.15 -74.41 36.70
CA LEU A 867 47.65 -74.95 35.44
C LEU A 867 47.33 -76.45 35.39
N ARG A 868 46.69 -76.87 34.31
CA ARG A 868 46.50 -78.27 34.00
C ARG A 868 47.84 -78.90 33.63
N THR A 869 47.98 -80.18 33.89
CA THR A 869 49.20 -80.94 33.65
C THR A 869 49.67 -80.90 32.18
N ASP A 870 48.77 -80.82 31.21
CA ASP A 870 49.10 -80.63 29.78
C ASP A 870 49.65 -79.22 29.47
N GLN A 871 49.16 -78.19 30.17
CA GLN A 871 49.66 -76.82 30.07
C GLN A 871 51.07 -76.69 30.69
N VAL A 872 51.31 -77.35 31.83
CA VAL A 872 52.64 -77.39 32.46
C VAL A 872 53.66 -78.08 31.54
N ALA A 873 53.28 -79.19 30.91
CA ALA A 873 54.11 -79.89 29.93
C ALA A 873 54.45 -79.01 28.70
N ALA A 874 53.58 -78.05 28.37
CA ALA A 874 53.76 -77.12 27.25
C ALA A 874 54.67 -75.92 27.59
N LEU A 875 55.04 -75.72 28.86
CA LEU A 875 55.96 -74.65 29.26
C LEU A 875 57.34 -74.85 28.60
N LYS A 876 57.86 -73.77 28.03
CA LYS A 876 59.22 -73.72 27.48
C LYS A 876 60.24 -73.65 28.60
N THR A 877 61.45 -74.09 28.32
CA THR A 877 62.56 -74.13 29.30
C THR A 877 62.85 -72.77 29.96
N HIS A 878 62.77 -71.67 29.21
CA HIS A 878 62.94 -70.32 29.76
C HIS A 878 61.75 -69.85 30.60
N GLN A 879 60.55 -70.36 30.35
CA GLN A 879 59.36 -70.09 31.17
C GLN A 879 59.46 -70.85 32.49
N ILE A 880 59.88 -72.12 32.47
CA ILE A 880 60.14 -72.92 33.67
C ILE A 880 61.22 -72.26 34.55
N ALA A 881 62.30 -71.77 33.93
CA ALA A 881 63.35 -71.04 34.65
C ALA A 881 62.88 -69.70 35.23
N ALA A 882 61.77 -69.13 34.72
CA ALA A 882 61.19 -67.87 35.18
C ALA A 882 60.16 -68.05 36.31
N LEU A 883 59.69 -69.27 36.60
CA LEU A 883 58.81 -69.54 37.73
C LEU A 883 59.50 -69.11 39.04
N THR A 884 58.74 -68.52 39.96
CA THR A 884 59.27 -68.17 41.28
C THR A 884 59.54 -69.44 42.09
N THR A 885 60.36 -69.34 43.13
CA THR A 885 60.56 -70.48 44.06
C THR A 885 59.24 -70.93 44.67
N ASP A 886 58.37 -69.98 45.01
CA ASP A 886 57.05 -70.26 45.58
C ASP A 886 56.12 -70.90 44.55
N GLY A 887 56.20 -70.48 43.28
CA GLY A 887 55.49 -71.10 42.16
C GLY A 887 55.92 -72.56 41.96
N ILE A 888 57.23 -72.85 41.98
CA ILE A 888 57.73 -74.23 41.92
C ILE A 888 57.22 -75.03 43.12
N ALA A 889 57.24 -74.47 44.33
CA ALA A 889 56.72 -75.13 45.53
C ALA A 889 55.22 -75.41 45.48
N ALA A 890 54.46 -74.53 44.82
CA ALA A 890 53.02 -74.67 44.67
C ALA A 890 52.62 -75.71 43.59
N MET A 891 53.51 -76.09 42.66
CA MET A 891 53.19 -77.07 41.63
C MET A 891 52.69 -78.40 42.21
N GLN A 892 51.70 -79.02 41.56
CA GLN A 892 51.27 -80.35 41.99
C GLN A 892 52.29 -81.41 41.57
N THR A 893 52.34 -82.54 42.28
CA THR A 893 53.27 -83.63 41.98
C THR A 893 53.09 -84.19 40.56
N ALA A 894 51.85 -84.27 40.07
CA ALA A 894 51.55 -84.65 38.69
C ALA A 894 52.14 -83.66 37.65
N ASP A 895 52.15 -82.37 37.97
CA ASP A 895 52.69 -81.32 37.11
C ASP A 895 54.22 -81.35 37.05
N VAL A 896 54.87 -81.59 38.20
CA VAL A 896 56.32 -81.81 38.27
C VAL A 896 56.72 -83.05 37.48
N ALA A 897 55.95 -84.15 37.59
CA ALA A 897 56.14 -85.34 36.77
C ALA A 897 55.93 -85.04 35.27
N ALA A 898 55.04 -84.12 34.91
CA ALA A 898 54.77 -83.78 33.51
C ALA A 898 55.83 -82.87 32.86
N LEU A 899 56.73 -82.26 33.65
CA LEU A 899 57.86 -81.51 33.09
C LEU A 899 58.67 -82.38 32.12
N THR A 900 59.12 -81.78 31.03
CA THR A 900 60.07 -82.47 30.15
C THR A 900 61.42 -82.60 30.86
N THR A 901 62.25 -83.58 30.46
CA THR A 901 63.63 -83.71 30.97
C THR A 901 64.45 -82.43 30.74
N ALA A 902 64.23 -81.75 29.61
CA ALA A 902 64.80 -80.44 29.33
C ALA A 902 64.28 -79.34 30.27
N GLY A 903 63.00 -79.41 30.65
CA GLY A 903 62.37 -78.51 31.62
C GLY A 903 62.94 -78.67 33.03
N VAL A 904 63.09 -79.91 33.51
CA VAL A 904 63.74 -80.20 34.80
C VAL A 904 65.20 -79.73 34.78
N GLY A 905 65.93 -79.96 33.68
CA GLY A 905 67.27 -79.43 33.48
C GLY A 905 67.36 -77.90 33.34
N ALA A 906 66.24 -77.20 33.16
CA ALA A 906 66.17 -75.74 33.09
C ALA A 906 65.92 -75.07 34.45
N LEU A 907 65.52 -75.84 35.49
CA LEU A 907 65.35 -75.30 36.84
C LEU A 907 66.65 -74.64 37.33
N THR A 908 66.54 -73.44 37.90
CA THR A 908 67.67 -72.77 38.53
C THR A 908 68.03 -73.45 39.84
N THR A 909 69.26 -73.27 40.32
CA THR A 909 69.68 -73.81 41.61
C THR A 909 68.87 -73.27 42.78
N ASN A 910 68.35 -72.04 42.68
CA ASN A 910 67.43 -71.47 43.67
C ASN A 910 66.06 -72.16 43.66
N GLN A 911 65.50 -72.44 42.48
CA GLN A 911 64.24 -73.20 42.36
C GLN A 911 64.38 -74.63 42.90
N VAL A 912 65.52 -75.29 42.65
CA VAL A 912 65.78 -76.64 43.18
C VAL A 912 65.97 -76.64 44.71
N SER A 913 66.71 -75.67 45.24
CA SER A 913 67.02 -75.64 46.69
C SER A 913 65.91 -75.09 47.58
N LYS A 914 65.10 -74.16 47.07
CA LYS A 914 64.08 -73.46 47.85
C LYS A 914 62.65 -73.68 47.37
N GLY A 915 62.49 -74.15 46.13
CA GLY A 915 61.18 -74.36 45.52
C GLY A 915 60.74 -75.81 45.55
N LEU A 916 61.62 -76.79 45.32
CA LEU A 916 61.20 -78.20 45.33
C LEU A 916 60.89 -78.68 46.76
N THR A 917 59.68 -79.20 46.94
CA THR A 917 59.28 -79.93 48.14
C THR A 917 59.71 -81.40 48.05
N THR A 918 59.77 -82.10 49.18
CA THR A 918 60.12 -83.54 49.21
C THR A 918 59.16 -84.38 48.38
N ASP A 919 57.86 -84.08 48.40
CA ASP A 919 56.85 -84.79 47.63
C ASP A 919 57.04 -84.58 46.12
N GLN A 920 57.46 -83.38 45.71
CA GLN A 920 57.78 -83.08 44.31
C GLN A 920 59.08 -83.77 43.85
N VAL A 921 60.08 -83.90 44.73
CA VAL A 921 61.30 -84.67 44.44
C VAL A 921 60.97 -86.15 44.22
N VAL A 922 60.08 -86.73 45.04
CA VAL A 922 59.55 -88.11 44.85
C VAL A 922 58.78 -88.23 43.54
N ALA A 923 58.04 -87.19 43.16
CA ALA A 923 57.21 -87.22 41.95
C ALA A 923 58.01 -87.15 40.63
N LEU A 924 59.31 -86.84 40.69
CA LEU A 924 60.16 -86.86 39.50
C LEU A 924 60.24 -88.28 38.94
N ARG A 925 59.99 -88.42 37.64
CA ARG A 925 60.26 -89.67 36.94
C ARG A 925 61.76 -89.90 36.87
N THR A 926 62.16 -91.17 36.83
CA THR A 926 63.57 -91.58 36.76
C THR A 926 64.34 -90.98 35.59
N ASP A 927 63.69 -90.72 34.44
CA ASP A 927 64.30 -90.03 33.29
C ASP A 927 64.51 -88.52 33.54
N GLN A 928 63.63 -87.87 34.32
CA GLN A 928 63.78 -86.49 34.76
C GLN A 928 64.91 -86.35 35.80
N VAL A 929 65.03 -87.29 36.74
CA VAL A 929 66.12 -87.33 37.72
C VAL A 929 67.48 -87.50 37.02
N ALA A 930 67.55 -88.37 36.01
CA ALA A 930 68.75 -88.54 35.19
C ALA A 930 69.13 -87.26 34.41
N ALA A 931 68.15 -86.39 34.13
CA ALA A 931 68.35 -85.13 33.43
C ALA A 931 68.78 -83.97 34.35
N LEU A 932 68.82 -84.16 35.67
CA LEU A 932 69.34 -83.15 36.61
C LEU A 932 70.83 -82.88 36.32
N LYS A 933 71.15 -81.59 36.19
CA LYS A 933 72.53 -81.11 36.05
C LYS A 933 73.25 -81.23 37.39
N THR A 934 74.57 -81.34 37.34
CA THR A 934 75.43 -81.48 38.53
C THR A 934 75.21 -80.39 39.58
N ASN A 935 75.03 -79.14 39.15
CA ASN A 935 74.73 -78.01 40.03
C ASN A 935 73.30 -78.05 40.62
N GLN A 936 72.34 -78.69 39.95
CA GLN A 936 71.00 -78.90 40.48
C GLN A 936 71.00 -80.02 41.52
N VAL A 937 71.70 -81.14 41.26
CA VAL A 937 71.88 -82.23 42.24
C VAL A 937 72.55 -81.71 43.53
N ALA A 938 73.59 -80.88 43.40
CA ALA A 938 74.24 -80.23 44.54
C ALA A 938 73.34 -79.24 45.29
N ALA A 939 72.28 -78.73 44.65
CA ALA A 939 71.36 -77.77 45.23
C ALA A 939 70.15 -78.43 45.93
N LEU A 940 69.93 -79.75 45.78
CA LEU A 940 68.86 -80.46 46.48
C LEU A 940 69.04 -80.33 48.01
N SER A 941 67.96 -80.16 48.76
CA SER A 941 68.03 -80.19 50.22
C SER A 941 68.42 -81.60 50.71
N THR A 942 68.94 -81.70 51.94
CA THR A 942 69.18 -83.00 52.57
C THR A 942 67.91 -83.85 52.61
N ASP A 943 66.78 -83.21 52.92
CA ASP A 943 65.47 -83.86 52.98
C ASP A 943 64.99 -84.29 51.58
N GLY A 944 65.29 -83.50 50.55
CA GLY A 944 65.04 -83.85 49.16
C GLY A 944 65.84 -85.08 48.73
N ILE A 945 67.13 -85.14 49.06
CA ILE A 945 67.96 -86.35 48.82
C ILE A 945 67.38 -87.55 49.58
N ALA A 946 66.96 -87.39 50.84
CA ALA A 946 66.36 -88.46 51.64
C ALA A 946 65.04 -88.98 51.06
N ALA A 947 64.26 -88.08 50.46
CA ALA A 947 62.98 -88.43 49.85
C ALA A 947 63.12 -89.16 48.51
N MET A 948 64.26 -89.07 47.80
CA MET A 948 64.43 -89.71 46.49
C MET A 948 64.19 -91.23 46.54
N GLU A 949 63.54 -91.80 45.52
CA GLU A 949 63.42 -93.25 45.43
C GLU A 949 64.80 -93.88 45.17
N THR A 950 65.03 -95.10 45.64
CA THR A 950 66.28 -95.83 45.42
C THR A 950 66.61 -96.01 43.93
N ARG A 951 65.59 -96.17 43.08
CA ARG A 951 65.71 -96.21 41.62
C ARG A 951 66.18 -94.87 41.03
N ASP A 952 65.73 -93.76 41.60
CA ASP A 952 66.07 -92.42 41.13
C ASP A 952 67.49 -92.03 41.55
N VAL A 953 67.91 -92.40 42.76
CA VAL A 953 69.31 -92.30 43.19
C VAL A 953 70.22 -93.10 42.26
N ALA A 954 69.81 -94.31 41.85
CA ALA A 954 70.55 -95.12 40.88
C ALA A 954 70.57 -94.51 39.45
N ALA A 955 69.62 -93.63 39.12
CA ALA A 955 69.55 -92.95 37.82
C ALA A 955 70.36 -91.64 37.76
N LEU A 956 70.82 -91.11 38.90
CA LEU A 956 71.73 -89.97 38.93
C LEU A 956 73.01 -90.27 38.16
N THR A 957 73.50 -89.30 37.40
CA THR A 957 74.79 -89.47 36.71
C THR A 957 75.93 -89.61 37.74
N THR A 958 77.02 -90.27 37.37
CA THR A 958 78.24 -90.34 38.21
C THR A 958 78.77 -88.94 38.56
N ALA A 959 78.60 -87.97 37.65
CA ALA A 959 78.92 -86.57 37.92
C ALA A 959 77.95 -85.93 38.94
N GLY A 960 76.66 -86.31 38.94
CA GLY A 960 75.68 -85.89 39.94
C GLY A 960 75.98 -86.44 41.32
N ILE A 961 76.29 -87.74 41.43
CA ILE A 961 76.71 -88.37 42.70
C ILE A 961 78.00 -87.75 43.23
N GLY A 962 78.97 -87.45 42.35
CA GLY A 962 80.19 -86.74 42.72
C GLY A 962 79.97 -85.27 43.13
N ALA A 963 78.83 -84.67 42.77
CA ALA A 963 78.48 -83.29 43.12
C ALA A 963 77.71 -83.18 44.44
N LEU A 964 77.30 -84.29 45.06
CA LEU A 964 76.65 -84.28 46.36
C LEU A 964 77.58 -83.69 47.43
N THR A 965 77.02 -82.80 48.24
CA THR A 965 77.71 -82.22 49.39
C THR A 965 77.87 -83.24 50.51
N THR A 966 78.81 -83.01 51.41
CA THR A 966 79.03 -83.88 52.57
C THR A 966 77.80 -83.97 53.48
N ASP A 967 77.01 -82.90 53.59
CA ASP A 967 75.75 -82.93 54.35
C ASP A 967 74.65 -83.73 53.63
N GLN A 968 74.51 -83.59 52.30
CA GLN A 968 73.58 -84.40 51.52
C GLN A 968 73.91 -85.89 51.59
N ILE A 969 75.20 -86.26 51.59
CA ILE A 969 75.63 -87.66 51.77
C ILE A 969 75.33 -88.12 53.19
N ASN A 970 75.84 -87.44 54.22
CA ASN A 970 75.73 -87.90 55.60
C ASN A 970 74.29 -87.89 56.14
N LYS A 971 73.57 -86.78 55.94
CA LYS A 971 72.26 -86.55 56.55
C LYS A 971 71.11 -86.77 55.58
N GLY A 972 71.37 -86.67 54.29
CA GLY A 972 70.35 -86.81 53.25
C GLY A 972 70.21 -88.24 52.74
N MET A 973 71.30 -88.98 52.50
CA MET A 973 71.16 -90.34 51.96
C MET A 973 70.66 -91.33 53.02
N THR A 974 69.66 -92.13 52.70
CA THR A 974 69.27 -93.27 53.53
C THR A 974 70.19 -94.45 53.26
N THR A 975 70.23 -95.42 54.19
CA THR A 975 70.96 -96.67 53.99
C THR A 975 70.50 -97.40 52.74
N ASP A 976 69.19 -97.41 52.47
CA ASP A 976 68.62 -98.06 51.27
C ASP A 976 69.06 -97.36 49.97
N GLN A 977 69.20 -96.03 49.98
CA GLN A 977 69.71 -95.26 48.85
C GLN A 977 71.22 -95.49 48.61
N VAL A 978 72.02 -95.58 49.67
CA VAL A 978 73.44 -95.94 49.56
C VAL A 978 73.60 -97.35 48.99
N ALA A 979 72.81 -98.29 49.49
CA ALA A 979 72.73 -99.64 48.95
C ALA A 979 72.26 -99.65 47.49
N ALA A 980 71.45 -98.69 47.05
CA ALA A 980 70.94 -98.62 45.68
C ALA A 980 71.94 -98.07 44.65
N LEU A 981 73.05 -97.44 45.07
CA LEU A 981 74.06 -96.92 44.15
C LEU A 981 74.55 -98.02 43.16
N THR A 982 74.83 -97.63 41.93
CA THR A 982 75.57 -98.52 41.02
C THR A 982 77.05 -98.53 41.42
N THR A 983 77.77 -99.58 41.02
CA THR A 983 79.23 -99.66 41.24
C THR A 983 79.97 -98.48 40.61
N ALA A 984 79.50 -97.99 39.46
CA ALA A 984 80.01 -96.77 38.82
C ALA A 984 79.78 -95.52 39.67
N GLN A 985 78.58 -95.35 40.24
CA GLN A 985 78.26 -94.22 41.12
C GLN A 985 79.05 -94.26 42.44
N ALA A 986 79.15 -95.43 43.09
CA ALA A 986 79.97 -95.59 44.31
C ALA A 986 81.44 -95.20 44.06
N SER A 987 82.02 -95.62 42.92
CA SER A 987 83.38 -95.24 42.51
C SER A 987 83.56 -93.76 42.12
N SER A 988 82.45 -93.02 41.99
CA SER A 988 82.42 -91.60 41.63
C SER A 988 82.26 -90.65 42.83
N LEU A 989 81.95 -91.19 44.02
CA LEU A 989 81.95 -90.40 45.25
C LEU A 989 83.31 -89.71 45.46
N THR A 990 83.30 -88.44 45.86
CA THR A 990 84.56 -87.75 46.18
C THR A 990 85.15 -88.34 47.47
N THR A 991 86.45 -88.13 47.69
CA THR A 991 87.07 -88.51 48.98
C THR A 991 86.38 -87.84 50.17
N ALA A 992 85.96 -86.58 50.02
CA ALA A 992 85.17 -85.87 51.02
C ALA A 992 83.79 -86.53 51.22
N GLY A 993 83.11 -86.93 50.14
CA GLY A 993 81.84 -87.64 50.22
C GLY A 993 81.94 -88.99 50.94
N VAL A 994 82.95 -89.80 50.64
CA VAL A 994 83.18 -91.08 51.32
C VAL A 994 83.52 -90.89 52.80
N SER A 995 84.26 -89.84 53.14
CA SER A 995 84.53 -89.50 54.54
C SER A 995 83.30 -88.98 55.31
N ALA A 996 82.27 -88.52 54.59
CA ALA A 996 81.03 -88.04 55.16
C ALA A 996 80.00 -89.15 55.39
N LEU A 997 80.22 -90.37 54.89
CA LEU A 997 79.31 -91.49 55.14
C LEU A 997 79.22 -91.78 56.65
N SER A 998 77.99 -91.90 57.15
CA SER A 998 77.74 -92.40 58.50
C SER A 998 78.11 -93.88 58.60
N THR A 999 78.31 -94.38 59.82
CA THR A 999 78.61 -95.81 60.03
C THR A 999 77.55 -96.71 59.42
N ASP A 1000 76.27 -96.34 59.55
CA ASP A 1000 75.15 -97.11 59.02
C ASP A 1000 75.11 -97.08 57.47
N GLN A 1001 75.50 -95.96 56.87
CA GLN A 1001 75.63 -95.84 55.42
C GLN A 1001 76.81 -96.66 54.87
N VAL A 1002 77.93 -96.72 55.60
CA VAL A 1002 79.07 -97.57 55.21
C VAL A 1002 78.68 -99.06 55.27
N VAL A 1003 77.92 -99.47 56.29
CA VAL A 1003 77.35 -100.83 56.40
C VAL A 1003 76.41 -101.14 55.24
N ALA A 1004 75.63 -100.16 54.80
CA ALA A 1004 74.66 -100.35 53.73
C ALA A 1004 75.28 -100.51 52.32
N LEU A 1005 76.59 -100.28 52.16
CA LEU A 1005 77.26 -100.53 50.90
C LEU A 1005 77.26 -102.03 50.58
N ARG A 1006 76.79 -102.38 49.39
CA ARG A 1006 76.89 -103.75 48.89
C ARG A 1006 78.34 -104.10 48.59
N THR A 1007 78.68 -105.37 48.75
CA THR A 1007 80.03 -105.90 48.54
C THR A 1007 80.62 -105.56 47.16
N ASP A 1008 79.81 -105.47 46.12
CA ASP A 1008 80.23 -105.05 44.77
C ASP A 1008 80.50 -103.53 44.66
N GLN A 1009 79.76 -102.69 45.38
CA GLN A 1009 80.02 -101.25 45.49
C GLN A 1009 81.32 -100.98 46.26
N VAL A 1010 81.56 -101.70 47.36
CA VAL A 1010 82.80 -101.61 48.16
C VAL A 1010 84.01 -102.02 47.31
N ALA A 1011 83.87 -103.10 46.52
CA ALA A 1011 84.91 -103.53 45.58
C ALA A 1011 85.19 -102.49 44.49
N ALA A 1012 84.18 -101.69 44.10
CA ALA A 1012 84.30 -100.65 43.09
C ALA A 1012 84.90 -99.34 43.63
N LEU A 1013 85.04 -99.17 44.95
CA LEU A 1013 85.70 -98.01 45.54
C LEU A 1013 87.18 -97.96 45.12
N LYS A 1014 87.63 -96.77 44.74
CA LYS A 1014 89.04 -96.50 44.42
C LYS A 1014 89.85 -96.46 45.70
N THR A 1015 91.14 -96.76 45.59
CA THR A 1015 92.07 -96.80 46.72
C THR A 1015 92.06 -95.54 47.60
N HIS A 1016 91.91 -94.35 47.01
CA HIS A 1016 91.81 -93.09 47.75
C HIS A 1016 90.44 -92.88 48.43
N GLN A 1017 89.36 -93.46 47.91
CA GLN A 1017 88.03 -93.45 48.52
C GLN A 1017 88.01 -94.36 49.74
N VAL A 1018 88.53 -95.59 49.64
CA VAL A 1018 88.65 -96.52 50.78
C VAL A 1018 89.49 -95.90 51.90
N LYS A 1019 90.59 -95.24 51.56
CA LYS A 1019 91.41 -94.48 52.53
C LYS A 1019 90.63 -93.35 53.21
N ALA A 1020 89.64 -92.76 52.54
CA ALA A 1020 88.86 -91.65 53.07
C ALA A 1020 87.74 -92.08 54.04
N LEU A 1021 87.43 -93.38 54.16
CA LEU A 1021 86.48 -93.89 55.15
C LEU A 1021 86.92 -93.51 56.56
N THR A 1022 86.00 -93.17 57.45
CA THR A 1022 86.37 -92.90 58.84
C THR A 1022 86.82 -94.18 59.53
N THR A 1023 87.57 -94.04 60.63
CA THR A 1023 87.98 -95.19 61.46
C THR A 1023 86.77 -95.99 61.94
N ASP A 1024 85.68 -95.31 62.30
CA ASP A 1024 84.42 -95.94 62.69
C ASP A 1024 83.69 -96.56 61.49
N GLY A 1025 83.76 -95.96 60.30
CA GLY A 1025 83.22 -96.55 59.06
C GLY A 1025 83.92 -97.86 58.68
N ILE A 1026 85.26 -97.91 58.72
CA ILE A 1026 86.03 -99.16 58.48
C ILE A 1026 85.67 -100.24 59.50
N ALA A 1027 85.46 -99.86 60.76
CA ALA A 1027 85.07 -100.80 61.82
C ALA A 1027 83.63 -101.31 61.66
N ALA A 1028 82.74 -100.51 61.08
CA ALA A 1028 81.36 -100.89 60.83
C ALA A 1028 81.19 -101.77 59.58
N MET A 1029 82.19 -101.87 58.69
CA MET A 1029 82.10 -102.70 57.48
C MET A 1029 81.80 -104.16 57.80
N GLU A 1030 80.94 -104.80 56.99
CA GLU A 1030 80.70 -106.22 57.14
C GLU A 1030 81.93 -107.03 56.73
N THR A 1031 82.09 -108.22 57.31
CA THR A 1031 83.24 -109.08 57.00
C THR A 1031 83.34 -109.43 55.51
N ARG A 1032 82.22 -109.49 54.79
CA ARG A 1032 82.18 -109.73 53.34
C ARG A 1032 82.72 -108.54 52.54
N ASP A 1033 82.42 -107.32 52.98
CA ASP A 1033 82.85 -106.10 52.31
C ASP A 1033 84.34 -105.84 52.51
N VAL A 1034 84.84 -106.08 53.73
CA VAL A 1034 86.29 -106.05 54.03
C VAL A 1034 87.04 -107.05 53.15
N ALA A 1035 86.46 -108.24 52.91
CA ALA A 1035 87.06 -109.25 52.04
C ALA A 1035 87.04 -108.88 50.55
N ALA A 1036 86.14 -107.97 50.14
CA ALA A 1036 86.06 -107.48 48.78
C ALA A 1036 86.99 -106.29 48.49
N LEU A 1037 87.68 -105.77 49.52
CA LEU A 1037 88.72 -104.76 49.33
C LEU A 1037 89.89 -105.33 48.54
N THR A 1038 90.37 -104.57 47.56
CA THR A 1038 91.58 -104.92 46.83
C THR A 1038 92.81 -104.79 47.73
N THR A 1039 93.86 -105.58 47.46
CA THR A 1039 95.14 -105.49 48.18
C THR A 1039 95.71 -104.07 48.19
N ALA A 1040 95.52 -103.31 47.10
CA ALA A 1040 95.90 -101.91 47.02
C ALA A 1040 95.10 -101.01 47.99
N SER A 1041 93.82 -101.29 48.19
CA SER A 1041 92.95 -100.53 49.10
C SER A 1041 93.23 -100.84 50.57
N ILE A 1042 93.46 -102.12 50.90
CA ILE A 1042 93.91 -102.54 52.24
C ILE A 1042 95.25 -101.89 52.59
N GLY A 1043 96.20 -101.83 51.65
CA GLY A 1043 97.50 -101.20 51.85
C GLY A 1043 97.45 -99.66 51.97
N ALA A 1044 96.35 -99.03 51.57
CA ALA A 1044 96.17 -97.58 51.67
C ALA A 1044 95.48 -97.13 52.97
N LEU A 1045 94.99 -98.08 53.77
CA LEU A 1045 94.43 -97.80 55.10
C LEU A 1045 95.51 -97.26 56.04
N THR A 1046 95.13 -96.30 56.86
CA THR A 1046 96.00 -95.78 57.93
C THR A 1046 96.03 -96.74 59.11
N THR A 1047 97.08 -96.65 59.93
CA THR A 1047 97.22 -97.47 61.15
C THR A 1047 96.00 -97.33 62.09
N ASP A 1048 95.42 -96.14 62.16
CA ASP A 1048 94.24 -95.86 62.99
C ASP A 1048 92.96 -96.53 62.46
N GLN A 1049 92.81 -96.66 61.13
CA GLN A 1049 91.68 -97.37 60.52
C GLN A 1049 91.77 -98.89 60.74
N ILE A 1050 92.98 -99.45 60.69
CA ILE A 1050 93.21 -100.89 60.88
C ILE A 1050 93.01 -101.31 62.35
N SER A 1051 93.44 -100.47 63.29
CA SER A 1051 93.45 -100.82 64.72
C SER A 1051 92.06 -100.92 65.36
N LYS A 1052 91.10 -100.06 64.99
CA LYS A 1052 89.71 -100.16 65.49
C LYS A 1052 88.86 -101.24 64.78
N GLY A 1053 89.11 -101.56 63.51
CA GLY A 1053 88.32 -102.56 62.77
C GLY A 1053 88.53 -104.01 63.23
N LEU A 1054 89.62 -104.29 63.93
CA LEU A 1054 89.94 -105.60 64.49
C LEU A 1054 89.27 -105.87 65.85
N ASP A 1055 88.64 -104.88 66.49
CA ASP A 1055 88.19 -104.96 67.89
C ASP A 1055 86.79 -105.61 68.10
N HIS A 1056 86.07 -106.05 67.06
CA HIS A 1056 84.76 -106.70 67.22
C HIS A 1056 84.59 -108.01 66.42
N ARG A 1057 84.84 -109.15 67.10
CA ARG A 1057 84.12 -110.43 66.91
C ARG A 1057 83.87 -111.12 68.26
N PRO A 1058 82.80 -111.95 68.36
CA PRO A 1058 81.83 -111.92 69.46
C PRO A 1058 82.18 -112.83 70.64
N GLY A 1059 81.74 -112.44 71.85
CA GLY A 1059 81.86 -113.26 73.06
C GLY A 1059 80.82 -112.92 74.12
N SER A 1060 79.99 -113.91 74.44
CA SER A 1060 79.03 -113.97 75.55
C SER A 1060 79.71 -114.07 76.92
N SER A 1061 79.31 -113.24 77.89
CA SER A 1061 79.06 -113.60 79.30
C SER A 1061 78.38 -112.40 79.97
N LEU A 1062 77.19 -112.52 80.57
CA LEU A 1062 77.00 -113.06 81.92
C LEU A 1062 78.17 -112.68 82.83
N ASP A 1063 78.03 -111.63 83.65
CA ASP A 1063 77.66 -111.85 85.04
C ASP A 1063 77.78 -110.55 85.87
N ASN A 1064 76.81 -110.43 86.76
CA ASN A 1064 76.85 -109.86 88.11
C ASN A 1064 77.46 -108.48 88.40
N GLY A 1065 76.59 -107.64 88.97
CA GLY A 1065 76.94 -106.63 89.98
C GLY A 1065 76.89 -105.20 89.45
N ARG A 1066 75.83 -104.41 89.64
CA ARG A 1066 74.91 -104.32 90.79
C ARG A 1066 73.47 -104.00 90.33
N CYS A 1067 72.55 -104.90 90.68
CA CYS A 1067 71.11 -104.63 90.86
C CYS A 1067 70.96 -103.46 91.86
N ASN A 1068 70.22 -102.38 91.66
CA ASN A 1068 68.94 -102.15 90.97
C ASN A 1068 67.78 -102.93 91.59
N ARG A 1069 67.37 -102.48 92.79
CA ARG A 1069 66.10 -102.82 93.45
C ARG A 1069 65.78 -101.80 94.55
N ALA A 1070 64.49 -101.50 94.68
CA ALA A 1070 63.81 -100.76 95.76
C ALA A 1070 64.09 -99.23 95.72
N ASP A 1071 63.14 -98.30 95.64
CA ASP A 1071 61.69 -98.25 95.90
C ASP A 1071 61.14 -97.10 95.01
N HIS A 1072 60.13 -97.21 94.14
CA HIS A 1072 58.70 -97.43 94.37
C HIS A 1072 58.04 -96.60 95.48
N CYS A 1073 56.93 -95.95 95.10
CA CYS A 1073 56.07 -95.08 95.92
C CYS A 1073 56.73 -93.75 96.29
N GLY A 1074 56.28 -92.60 95.78
CA GLY A 1074 54.90 -92.16 95.77
C GLY A 1074 54.75 -90.98 96.73
N ARG A 1075 53.73 -90.16 96.46
CA ARG A 1075 53.23 -89.02 97.27
C ARG A 1075 54.04 -87.72 97.07
N GLY A 1076 53.44 -86.59 96.70
CA GLY A 1076 52.02 -86.26 96.62
C GLY A 1076 51.73 -85.19 95.58
N ARG A 1077 50.74 -85.49 94.74
CA ARG A 1077 49.74 -84.50 94.35
C ARG A 1077 49.00 -84.02 95.60
N ALA A 1078 48.79 -82.72 95.69
CA ALA A 1078 47.63 -82.03 96.25
C ALA A 1078 47.68 -80.64 95.57
N ASP A 1079 46.92 -80.31 94.53
CA ASP A 1079 45.48 -80.49 94.27
C ASP A 1079 44.59 -79.86 95.35
N HIS A 1080 44.26 -78.58 95.14
CA HIS A 1080 42.99 -77.89 95.42
C HIS A 1080 42.97 -76.71 94.40
N ARG A 1081 42.20 -76.66 93.29
CA ARG A 1081 40.74 -76.76 93.07
C ARG A 1081 39.91 -75.97 94.10
N PRO A 1082 38.72 -75.44 93.75
CA PRO A 1082 37.92 -75.62 92.51
C PRO A 1082 37.54 -74.28 91.84
N GLY A 1083 36.87 -74.17 90.69
CA GLY A 1083 36.30 -75.15 89.78
C GLY A 1083 35.26 -74.48 88.83
N ARG A 1084 34.72 -75.31 87.93
CA ARG A 1084 33.50 -75.16 87.09
C ARG A 1084 33.57 -74.10 85.98
N GLY A 1085 33.18 -74.35 84.72
CA GLY A 1085 32.63 -75.54 84.09
C GLY A 1085 32.02 -75.17 82.72
N LEU A 1086 31.96 -76.18 81.83
CA LEU A 1086 31.01 -76.36 80.70
C LEU A 1086 31.15 -75.39 79.50
N ALA A 1087 31.52 -75.93 78.32
CA ALA A 1087 30.65 -76.27 77.16
C ALA A 1087 30.20 -75.00 76.37
N HIS A 1088 30.22 -74.85 75.05
CA HIS A 1088 30.06 -75.75 73.89
C HIS A 1088 30.54 -74.98 72.61
N ARG A 1089 30.78 -75.73 71.51
CA ARG A 1089 30.66 -75.38 70.07
C ARG A 1089 29.47 -74.43 69.70
N PRO A 1090 29.24 -73.96 68.44
CA PRO A 1090 30.09 -73.86 67.21
C PRO A 1090 29.88 -72.58 66.30
N SER A 1091 30.70 -72.46 65.23
CA SER A 1091 30.39 -72.08 63.81
C SER A 1091 29.79 -70.73 63.34
N ARG A 1092 30.42 -70.20 62.27
CA ARG A 1092 29.94 -69.43 61.07
C ARG A 1092 29.65 -67.91 61.16
N GLY A 1093 30.18 -67.18 60.16
CA GLY A 1093 29.48 -66.06 59.48
C GLY A 1093 30.09 -64.65 59.65
N PRO A 1094 29.92 -63.73 58.67
CA PRO A 1094 31.03 -62.90 58.15
C PRO A 1094 30.87 -61.38 58.36
N GLN A 1095 31.96 -60.60 58.21
CA GLN A 1095 32.13 -59.49 57.23
C GLN A 1095 33.42 -58.68 57.47
N ASN A 1096 34.10 -58.39 56.36
CA ASN A 1096 35.32 -57.59 56.20
C ASN A 1096 35.00 -56.06 56.23
N PRO A 1097 36.00 -55.17 56.22
CA PRO A 1097 36.02 -53.86 56.89
C PRO A 1097 36.23 -52.74 55.84
N PRO A 1098 37.15 -51.77 56.02
CA PRO A 1098 37.29 -50.70 57.01
C PRO A 1098 37.11 -49.32 56.34
N ASP A 1099 37.13 -48.22 57.09
CA ASP A 1099 37.72 -47.01 56.51
C ASP A 1099 38.36 -46.08 57.56
N ARG A 1100 39.63 -45.78 57.32
CA ARG A 1100 40.41 -44.73 57.99
C ARG A 1100 41.54 -44.37 57.04
N SER A 1101 41.52 -43.15 56.52
CA SER A 1101 42.71 -42.39 56.14
C SER A 1101 42.34 -40.90 55.99
N PRO A 1102 43.18 -39.97 56.48
CA PRO A 1102 42.99 -38.54 56.24
C PRO A 1102 43.88 -38.06 55.08
N ASP A 1103 43.27 -37.38 54.12
CA ASP A 1103 43.94 -36.86 52.92
C ASP A 1103 44.51 -35.46 53.14
N HIS A 1104 45.83 -35.29 52.96
CA HIS A 1104 46.51 -34.06 52.51
C HIS A 1104 47.95 -34.39 52.05
N GLY A 1105 48.17 -34.52 50.73
CA GLY A 1105 49.49 -34.36 50.06
C GLY A 1105 49.52 -33.01 49.31
N TRP A 1106 50.59 -32.21 49.19
CA TRP A 1106 52.03 -32.45 48.91
C TRP A 1106 52.22 -33.26 47.61
N HIS A 1107 52.98 -32.87 46.57
CA HIS A 1107 54.10 -31.93 46.39
C HIS A 1107 54.42 -31.83 44.86
N SER A 1108 54.76 -30.69 44.24
CA SER A 1108 56.07 -29.99 44.18
C SER A 1108 56.97 -30.34 42.96
N GLY A 1109 57.42 -29.28 42.26
CA GLY A 1109 58.77 -29.14 41.66
C GLY A 1109 58.93 -29.43 40.17
N ASP A 1110 59.68 -28.66 39.36
CA ASP A 1110 60.44 -27.42 39.61
C ASP A 1110 61.02 -26.86 38.28
N ALA A 1111 61.51 -25.62 38.35
CA ALA A 1111 62.68 -25.08 37.62
C ALA A 1111 62.57 -24.43 36.20
N ASN A 1112 62.61 -23.08 36.24
CA ASN A 1112 63.69 -22.19 35.76
C ASN A 1112 63.82 -21.65 34.30
N CYS A 1113 63.83 -20.31 34.25
CA CYS A 1113 64.80 -19.38 33.63
C CYS A 1113 64.99 -19.22 32.09
N ARG A 1114 64.77 -17.96 31.67
CA ARG A 1114 65.60 -17.08 30.79
C ARG A 1114 65.60 -17.23 29.25
N ARG A 1115 65.26 -16.08 28.65
CA ARG A 1115 65.92 -15.32 27.56
C ARG A 1115 66.05 -15.92 26.13
N ARG A 1116 65.44 -15.13 25.23
CA ARG A 1116 65.96 -14.53 23.97
C ARG A 1116 66.01 -15.33 22.65
N CYS A 1117 65.43 -14.65 21.66
CA CYS A 1117 65.79 -14.52 20.24
C CYS A 1117 65.44 -15.67 19.27
N ALA A 1118 64.52 -15.41 18.34
CA ALA A 1118 64.88 -15.13 16.94
C ALA A 1118 63.68 -14.62 16.11
N ASP A 1119 64.06 -13.88 15.08
CA ASP A 1119 63.34 -12.97 14.20
C ASP A 1119 62.61 -13.62 13.00
N HIS A 1120 61.93 -12.71 12.29
CA HIS A 1120 61.46 -12.73 10.89
C HIS A 1120 60.06 -13.29 10.68
N GLY A 1121 59.09 -12.59 10.09
CA GLY A 1121 59.05 -11.29 9.42
C GLY A 1121 57.87 -11.33 8.43
N TRP A 1122 57.23 -10.19 8.16
CA TRP A 1122 57.01 -9.67 6.80
C TRP A 1122 56.21 -8.35 6.80
N ARG A 1123 56.78 -7.43 6.03
CA ARG A 1123 56.43 -6.04 5.66
C ARG A 1123 54.98 -5.83 5.18
N GLY A 1124 54.35 -4.70 5.57
CA GLY A 1124 54.52 -3.41 4.90
C GLY A 1124 53.35 -2.80 4.11
N ARG A 1125 52.93 -1.60 4.56
CA ARG A 1125 52.42 -0.40 3.83
C ARG A 1125 51.00 -0.46 3.22
N PHE A 1126 50.20 0.61 3.11
CA PHE A 1126 50.43 2.06 2.96
C PHE A 1126 49.24 2.90 3.48
N ASP A 1127 49.51 4.18 3.73
CA ASP A 1127 48.65 5.29 4.21
C ASP A 1127 47.42 5.63 3.34
N ASN A 1128 46.34 6.18 3.95
CA ASN A 1128 46.02 7.63 3.94
C ASN A 1128 44.60 7.95 4.48
N GLN A 1129 44.54 8.90 5.43
CA GLN A 1129 43.39 9.80 5.74
C GLN A 1129 43.21 10.85 4.60
N PRO A 1130 42.34 11.90 4.67
CA PRO A 1130 41.35 12.39 5.67
C PRO A 1130 39.98 12.73 5.01
N GLY A 1131 38.91 13.27 5.62
CA GLY A 1131 38.58 13.81 6.95
C GLY A 1131 37.29 14.65 6.86
N GLN A 1132 36.97 15.32 7.98
CA GLN A 1132 36.16 16.54 8.14
C GLN A 1132 34.67 16.44 8.53
N GLN A 1133 34.42 16.97 9.75
CA GLN A 1133 33.36 17.90 10.19
C GLN A 1133 32.10 17.35 10.91
N GLY A 1134 31.98 17.75 12.20
CA GLY A 1134 30.73 17.78 12.99
C GLY A 1134 29.84 18.99 12.63
N PRO A 1135 28.91 19.50 13.49
CA PRO A 1135 28.93 19.45 14.97
C PRO A 1135 27.56 19.22 15.67
N ASP A 1136 27.61 19.16 17.01
CA ASP A 1136 26.67 19.63 18.06
C ASP A 1136 25.15 19.73 17.81
N HIS A 1137 24.35 19.18 18.74
CA HIS A 1137 23.55 19.98 19.69
C HIS A 1137 22.75 19.12 20.69
N ARG A 1138 22.69 19.58 21.95
CA ARG A 1138 21.77 19.17 23.02
C ARG A 1138 20.30 19.50 22.64
N PRO A 1139 19.30 19.04 23.41
CA PRO A 1139 18.75 19.99 24.39
C PRO A 1139 18.31 19.35 25.72
N GLY A 1140 18.25 20.19 26.75
CA GLY A 1140 17.48 19.98 27.97
C GLY A 1140 16.60 21.19 28.27
N GLY A 1141 15.49 20.94 28.97
CA GLY A 1141 14.88 21.87 29.92
C GLY A 1141 13.66 22.70 29.47
N GLY A 1142 12.57 22.63 30.27
CA GLY A 1142 11.44 23.59 30.31
C GLY A 1142 10.06 22.91 30.28
N PHE A 1143 9.43 22.52 31.40
CA PHE A 1143 8.42 23.29 32.20
C PHE A 1143 7.24 23.79 31.34
N GLU A 1144 5.94 23.63 31.60
CA GLU A 1144 5.04 23.43 32.75
C GLU A 1144 3.66 23.04 32.15
N ASN A 1145 2.87 22.07 32.62
CA ASN A 1145 1.82 22.27 33.62
C ASN A 1145 1.11 20.92 33.93
N ARG A 1146 1.04 20.59 35.22
CA ARG A 1146 0.04 19.71 35.89
C ARG A 1146 -1.21 20.57 36.22
N PRO A 1147 -2.34 20.07 36.81
CA PRO A 1147 -2.60 18.77 37.48
C PRO A 1147 -3.93 18.10 37.02
N GLY A 1148 -4.39 16.93 37.47
CA GLY A 1148 -3.95 16.02 38.52
C GLY A 1148 -4.89 14.82 38.69
N ASN A 1149 -4.54 14.03 39.70
CA ASN A 1149 -5.35 13.09 40.49
C ASN A 1149 -5.76 11.74 39.86
N GLY A 1150 -5.06 10.67 40.29
CA GLY A 1150 -5.64 9.33 40.50
C GLY A 1150 -6.61 9.33 41.70
N PRO A 1151 -7.22 8.18 42.06
CA PRO A 1151 -6.52 7.04 42.68
C PRO A 1151 -6.97 5.65 42.15
N GLN A 1152 -6.09 4.65 42.09
CA GLN A 1152 -5.90 3.51 43.03
C GLN A 1152 -7.07 2.52 43.20
N ASP A 1153 -6.76 1.30 42.74
CA ASP A 1153 -6.99 -0.03 43.33
C ASP A 1153 -8.23 -0.93 43.00
N PRO A 1154 -7.99 -2.25 42.79
CA PRO A 1154 -8.96 -3.37 42.59
C PRO A 1154 -9.42 -3.91 43.99
N PRO A 1155 -10.05 -5.11 44.23
CA PRO A 1155 -10.31 -6.34 43.43
C PRO A 1155 -11.68 -7.04 43.71
N GLY A 1156 -11.86 -8.28 43.21
CA GLY A 1156 -12.78 -9.29 43.75
C GLY A 1156 -13.59 -10.04 42.68
N SER A 1157 -13.19 -11.24 42.22
CA SER A 1157 -13.48 -12.57 42.81
C SER A 1157 -14.99 -12.88 42.91
N GLY A 1158 -15.41 -13.95 42.21
CA GLY A 1158 -16.78 -14.50 42.20
C GLY A 1158 -17.28 -15.01 43.55
N PRO A 1159 -18.42 -15.75 43.62
CA PRO A 1159 -18.40 -17.12 43.09
C PRO A 1159 -19.76 -17.69 42.59
N ASP A 1160 -19.68 -18.92 42.08
CA ASP A 1160 -20.63 -20.05 42.17
C ASP A 1160 -22.08 -19.93 41.66
N ASP A 1161 -22.41 -20.68 40.61
CA ASP A 1161 -23.03 -22.03 40.77
C ASP A 1161 -23.41 -22.66 39.41
N ARG A 1162 -22.77 -23.79 39.11
CA ARG A 1162 -23.30 -24.92 38.30
C ARG A 1162 -23.87 -25.93 39.32
N PRO A 1163 -24.63 -27.01 38.98
CA PRO A 1163 -24.79 -27.66 37.67
C PRO A 1163 -26.24 -28.15 37.36
N ASP A 1164 -26.50 -28.65 36.15
CA ASP A 1164 -26.50 -30.10 35.87
C ASP A 1164 -27.40 -30.52 34.68
N CYS A 1165 -26.90 -31.56 33.99
CA CYS A 1165 -27.60 -32.60 33.22
C CYS A 1165 -28.37 -32.30 31.91
N GLY A 1166 -27.84 -32.87 30.81
CA GLY A 1166 -28.53 -34.00 30.17
C GLY A 1166 -28.83 -33.91 28.66
N HIS A 1167 -28.08 -34.71 27.88
CA HIS A 1167 -28.46 -35.48 26.67
C HIS A 1167 -29.47 -34.87 25.67
N GLY A 1168 -29.15 -34.64 24.39
CA GLY A 1168 -28.72 -35.65 23.42
C GLY A 1168 -29.90 -36.13 22.57
N ASN A 1169 -30.03 -35.72 21.30
CA ASN A 1169 -30.25 -36.65 20.19
C ASN A 1169 -30.26 -35.99 18.81
N ALA A 1170 -29.75 -36.77 17.86
CA ALA A 1170 -29.74 -36.56 16.42
C ALA A 1170 -31.13 -36.54 15.78
N ARG A 1171 -31.28 -35.82 14.65
CA ARG A 1171 -31.33 -36.39 13.28
C ARG A 1171 -32.00 -35.41 12.30
N ARG A 1172 -31.33 -35.25 11.15
CA ARG A 1172 -31.84 -35.23 9.77
C ARG A 1172 -33.17 -34.51 9.49
N SER A 1173 -33.15 -33.61 8.49
CA SER A 1173 -33.92 -33.80 7.26
C SER A 1173 -33.32 -32.99 6.11
N ARG A 1174 -33.34 -33.62 4.94
CA ARG A 1174 -32.78 -33.23 3.65
C ARG A 1174 -33.88 -32.55 2.80
N PRO A 1175 -33.58 -32.06 1.58
CA PRO A 1175 -34.18 -30.88 0.96
C PRO A 1175 -35.39 -31.22 0.08
N ASP A 1176 -36.15 -30.20 -0.31
CA ASP A 1176 -37.08 -30.32 -1.44
C ASP A 1176 -36.85 -29.22 -2.48
N HIS A 1177 -36.57 -29.67 -3.70
CA HIS A 1177 -36.69 -28.91 -4.92
C HIS A 1177 -38.16 -28.90 -5.34
N ARG A 1178 -38.73 -27.75 -5.71
CA ARG A 1178 -39.41 -27.59 -7.01
C ARG A 1178 -39.88 -26.16 -7.27
N GLN A 1179 -39.80 -25.86 -8.56
CA GLN A 1179 -40.21 -24.67 -9.28
C GLN A 1179 -41.71 -24.40 -9.16
N HIS A 1180 -42.13 -23.13 -9.09
CA HIS A 1180 -42.92 -22.47 -10.14
C HIS A 1180 -43.23 -21.00 -9.80
N TRP A 1181 -43.37 -20.23 -10.87
CA TRP A 1181 -43.70 -18.81 -10.95
C TRP A 1181 -45.00 -18.40 -10.25
N ARG A 1182 -45.05 -17.17 -9.68
CA ARG A 1182 -45.81 -15.99 -10.16
C ARG A 1182 -46.10 -14.97 -9.03
N LEU A 1183 -45.85 -13.70 -9.39
CA LEU A 1183 -46.60 -12.45 -9.12
C LEU A 1183 -46.43 -11.66 -7.80
N ASP A 1184 -46.20 -10.36 -8.04
CA ASP A 1184 -46.43 -9.11 -7.25
C ASP A 1184 -45.57 -8.90 -5.98
N ASP A 1185 -44.77 -7.84 -5.78
CA ASP A 1185 -44.70 -6.45 -6.27
C ASP A 1185 -43.27 -5.99 -6.68
#